data_AF-A0A4S9Y487-F1
#
_entry.id   AF-A0A4S9Y487-F1
#
_cell.length_a   1.000
_cell.length_b   1.000
_cell.length_c   1.000
_cell.angle_alpha   90.00
_cell.angle_beta   90.00
_cell.angle_gamma   90.00
#
_symmetry.space_group_name_H-M   'P 1'
#
loop_
_entity.id
_entity.type
_entity.pdbx_description
1 polymer ?
#
loop_
_entity_poly.entity_id
_entity_poly.type
_entity_poly.pdbx_seq_one_letter_code
_entity_poly.pdbx_strand_id
1 'polypeptide(L)'
;MHMALNIQDVVQDEISPLDGSATVVHLERLLGFADKPAAVVKHFLAYLDFSEDVLDGHDFGRIESNCRLTETQIMSNATIGPASARETQPDPDVKMKGNIETYATDIEAENSSDSGHGADKLLTGEEIKEIIPTEAFKWNVDGDQSPFPEMAACVPNTDDPTTLCNTFRAWFLLTVFVIVFAGANQFFGLRYPSLSIGYVVAQLLVFPIGRAWEKLPRWRLPLGRFSFDINPGKFTIKEHALIVICVNISTQLAYATGSLVAITSPVFWGQNFGAGFSFLFLLSTQMIGFGLAGLSRRWLVYPAALIWPSSLASTVLFRALHEPEKRVSANGWSITRYRFFAYLTILAFVIFWFPDYIWTSLSTFAFITWIFPKNQKVNTIFGMNSGLGLLPISFDWTQINYAGTPLTTPFYITCNAFAVVVLFYLILSPILYYTNVWNSAYLPLLSSSTFDNTGKAYNVTRVVSAHLDFDIAEYKKYSPMYISMSYSLSYALSFAAVTAVVVHTYLYNGSEIWAKFKNSRHGGEDIHKRLMRPYKEVPDWWYGVLTVIVLGLGILTVKNWDTGLPVWGFIVVCFGMGVVLIIPEGILEGTTNQRVFLNIITELIAGYAWPGKPIANMMVKMYGYNSVKHGLDFAMDLKLGQYMKIPPRVLFVGQLYSSILATAVQVGVLRWMMSNIKDLCSPKNTQRFTCNGSKVVYNASVVWGVIGPQRMFQSGQVYSALMYFFLIGPVVTILVYLLYRRHPNSWLKYINVPIFFNAAGNIPPANTTQYSLWFIFGFVFNFLIRRKAFEWWKKYNYLTQAAMDTGTALATIVIFFALSYHGVKLKWWGNEVGGDTDDANSVPWLKVAKGAHFGKGPGEF
;
A
#
# COMPACT_ATOMS: atom_id res chain seq x y z
N MET A 1 15.16 -29.89 1.72
CA MET A 1 16.59 -30.19 1.46
C MET A 1 16.77 -31.63 0.96
N HIS A 2 16.32 -32.66 1.68
CA HIS A 2 16.36 -34.07 1.21
C HIS A 2 15.59 -34.34 -0.11
N MET A 3 14.47 -33.64 -0.34
CA MET A 3 13.66 -33.82 -1.56
C MET A 3 14.32 -33.27 -2.83
N ALA A 4 15.19 -32.26 -2.73
CA ALA A 4 15.88 -31.68 -3.88
C ALA A 4 17.12 -32.50 -4.30
N LEU A 5 17.82 -33.09 -3.32
CA LEU A 5 18.98 -33.95 -3.58
C LEU A 5 18.56 -35.28 -4.23
N ASN A 6 17.46 -35.91 -3.76
CA ASN A 6 16.99 -37.17 -4.33
C ASN A 6 16.46 -37.06 -5.77
N ILE A 7 16.01 -35.89 -6.21
CA ILE A 7 15.53 -35.70 -7.60
C ILE A 7 16.71 -35.48 -8.55
N GLN A 8 17.83 -34.94 -8.06
CA GLN A 8 19.02 -34.68 -8.88
C GLN A 8 19.75 -35.98 -9.22
N ASP A 9 19.82 -36.94 -8.29
CA ASP A 9 20.43 -38.25 -8.52
C ASP A 9 19.63 -39.12 -9.51
N VAL A 10 18.30 -38.96 -9.57
CA VAL A 10 17.44 -39.71 -10.51
C VAL A 10 17.51 -39.14 -11.94
N VAL A 11 17.86 -37.86 -12.09
CA VAL A 11 17.87 -37.17 -13.41
C VAL A 11 19.24 -37.23 -14.10
N GLN A 12 20.30 -37.65 -13.40
CA GLN A 12 21.64 -37.76 -13.99
C GLN A 12 21.89 -39.05 -14.79
N ASP A 13 21.11 -40.12 -14.58
CA ASP A 13 21.34 -41.42 -15.23
C ASP A 13 20.54 -41.66 -16.51
N GLU A 14 19.53 -40.83 -16.82
CA GLU A 14 18.79 -40.91 -18.07
C GLU A 14 18.68 -39.53 -18.69
N ILE A 15 19.37 -39.28 -19.82
CA ILE A 15 18.87 -38.57 -21.02
C ILE A 15 20.02 -38.27 -22.00
N SER A 16 19.95 -38.93 -23.15
CA SER A 16 20.35 -38.39 -24.46
C SER A 16 19.13 -38.53 -25.41
N PRO A 17 19.07 -37.76 -26.51
CA PRO A 17 17.96 -36.84 -26.79
C PRO A 17 16.70 -37.56 -27.30
N LEU A 18 15.53 -37.16 -26.77
CA LEU A 18 14.23 -37.50 -27.34
C LEU A 18 13.44 -36.22 -27.64
N ASP A 19 12.83 -36.21 -28.82
CA ASP A 19 12.11 -35.10 -29.45
C ASP A 19 10.99 -34.50 -28.58
N GLY A 20 10.82 -33.17 -28.72
CA GLY A 20 9.99 -32.30 -27.88
C GLY A 20 8.47 -32.49 -27.91
N SER A 21 7.96 -33.57 -28.51
CA SER A 21 6.55 -33.97 -28.44
C SER A 21 6.29 -35.09 -27.42
N ALA A 22 7.33 -35.84 -27.00
CA ALA A 22 7.17 -36.98 -26.09
C ALA A 22 7.17 -36.59 -24.60
N THR A 23 7.70 -35.40 -24.26
CA THR A 23 7.89 -34.97 -22.86
C THR A 23 6.57 -34.62 -22.15
N VAL A 24 5.53 -34.22 -22.89
CA VAL A 24 4.20 -33.91 -22.32
C VAL A 24 3.46 -35.19 -21.91
N VAL A 25 3.57 -36.25 -22.74
CA VAL A 25 2.92 -37.54 -22.49
C VAL A 25 3.64 -38.34 -21.39
N HIS A 26 4.95 -38.13 -21.22
CA HIS A 26 5.69 -38.75 -20.12
C HIS A 26 5.44 -38.08 -18.75
N LEU A 27 5.16 -36.77 -18.73
CA LEU A 27 4.73 -36.08 -17.51
C LEU A 27 3.34 -36.55 -17.04
N GLU A 28 2.43 -36.85 -17.97
CA GLU A 28 1.10 -37.40 -17.65
C GLU A 28 1.18 -38.78 -16.98
N ARG A 29 2.16 -39.62 -17.38
CA ARG A 29 2.38 -40.95 -16.76
C ARG A 29 3.12 -40.90 -15.43
N LEU A 30 4.06 -39.97 -15.25
CA LEU A 30 4.79 -39.80 -13.99
C LEU A 30 3.95 -39.15 -12.88
N LEU A 31 2.95 -38.34 -13.24
CA LEU A 31 2.13 -37.59 -12.29
C LEU A 31 0.74 -38.20 -12.01
N GLY A 32 0.36 -39.32 -12.66
CA GLY A 32 -0.83 -40.08 -12.29
C GLY A 32 -2.15 -39.30 -12.28
N PHE A 33 -2.32 -38.32 -13.18
CA PHE A 33 -3.56 -37.54 -13.30
C PHE A 33 -4.37 -38.02 -14.51
N ALA A 34 -5.16 -39.07 -14.31
CA ALA A 34 -6.31 -39.35 -15.15
C ALA A 34 -7.57 -39.36 -14.27
N ASP A 35 -8.52 -38.50 -14.62
CA ASP A 35 -9.92 -38.49 -14.21
C ASP A 35 -10.25 -38.27 -12.72
N LYS A 36 -10.34 -36.99 -12.33
CA LYS A 36 -11.49 -36.34 -11.65
C LYS A 36 -11.03 -35.05 -10.94
N PRO A 37 -11.53 -33.85 -11.31
CA PRO A 37 -11.13 -32.58 -10.70
C PRO A 37 -11.50 -32.42 -9.20
N ALA A 38 -12.19 -33.39 -8.59
CA ALA A 38 -12.55 -33.40 -7.18
C ALA A 38 -11.47 -34.04 -6.26
N ALA A 39 -10.50 -34.79 -6.80
CA ALA A 39 -9.51 -35.50 -5.99
C ALA A 39 -8.32 -34.61 -5.56
N VAL A 40 -7.97 -33.61 -6.37
CA VAL A 40 -6.85 -32.68 -6.09
C VAL A 40 -7.11 -31.82 -4.86
N VAL A 41 -8.35 -31.39 -4.65
CA VAL A 41 -8.76 -30.65 -3.45
C VAL A 41 -8.72 -31.56 -2.21
N LYS A 42 -9.05 -32.84 -2.37
CA LYS A 42 -9.06 -33.82 -1.26
C LYS A 42 -7.64 -34.22 -0.83
N HIS A 43 -6.70 -34.35 -1.77
CA HIS A 43 -5.29 -34.59 -1.46
C HIS A 43 -4.56 -33.36 -0.90
N PHE A 44 -4.92 -32.16 -1.36
CA PHE A 44 -4.37 -30.91 -0.82
C PHE A 44 -4.86 -30.64 0.61
N LEU A 45 -6.07 -31.08 0.97
CA LEU A 45 -6.59 -31.03 2.34
C LEU A 45 -5.97 -32.10 3.24
N ALA A 46 -5.65 -33.29 2.73
CA ALA A 46 -5.01 -34.36 3.50
C ALA A 46 -3.53 -34.07 3.86
N TYR A 47 -2.86 -33.15 3.16
CA TYR A 47 -1.46 -32.77 3.44
C TYR A 47 -1.35 -31.64 4.48
N LEU A 48 -2.48 -31.07 4.93
CA LEU A 48 -2.55 -29.99 5.92
C LEU A 48 -2.93 -30.47 7.33
N ASP A 49 -3.09 -31.78 7.55
CA ASP A 49 -3.25 -32.34 8.89
C ASP A 49 -1.91 -32.41 9.62
N PHE A 50 -1.71 -31.45 10.50
CA PHE A 50 -0.68 -31.48 11.54
C PHE A 50 -1.12 -32.48 12.63
N SER A 51 -0.45 -33.64 12.67
CA SER A 51 -0.15 -34.43 13.89
C SER A 51 -1.24 -34.46 14.98
N GLU A 52 -2.31 -35.23 14.78
CA GLU A 52 -3.03 -35.88 15.88
C GLU A 52 -2.12 -36.99 16.43
N ASP A 53 -1.28 -36.66 17.42
CA ASP A 53 -0.53 -37.66 18.20
C ASP A 53 -0.17 -37.09 19.59
N VAL A 54 -1.07 -36.29 20.17
CA VAL A 54 -1.16 -36.05 21.62
C VAL A 54 -2.61 -35.69 21.90
N LEU A 55 -3.29 -36.52 22.71
CA LEU A 55 -4.70 -36.41 23.19
C LEU A 55 -5.67 -37.44 22.59
N ASP A 56 -5.31 -38.73 22.69
CA ASP A 56 -6.30 -39.80 22.76
C ASP A 56 -6.79 -39.96 24.21
N GLY A 57 -8.09 -39.78 24.43
CA GLY A 57 -8.72 -40.04 25.73
C GLY A 57 -10.08 -39.37 25.91
N HIS A 58 -11.12 -40.03 25.37
CA HIS A 58 -12.55 -40.00 25.74
C HIS A 58 -13.58 -39.47 24.72
N ASP A 59 -14.31 -40.46 24.17
CA ASP A 59 -15.75 -40.51 23.85
C ASP A 59 -16.37 -39.47 22.90
N PHE A 60 -16.36 -39.78 21.59
CA PHE A 60 -17.30 -39.25 20.61
C PHE A 60 -18.37 -40.30 20.25
N GLY A 61 -19.58 -40.11 20.77
CA GLY A 61 -20.71 -41.00 20.57
C GLY A 61 -22.06 -40.33 20.83
N ARG A 62 -22.30 -39.14 20.28
CA ARG A 62 -23.64 -38.55 20.09
C ARG A 62 -23.53 -37.24 19.33
N ILE A 63 -24.40 -37.08 18.32
CA ILE A 63 -24.83 -35.87 17.58
C ILE A 63 -24.74 -36.14 16.06
N GLU A 64 -25.48 -37.17 15.62
CA GLU A 64 -26.08 -37.23 14.29
C GLU A 64 -27.51 -37.76 14.46
N SER A 65 -28.41 -36.89 14.88
CA SER A 65 -29.86 -37.06 14.76
C SER A 65 -30.50 -35.80 15.33
N ASN A 66 -30.71 -34.79 14.48
CA ASN A 66 -31.82 -33.85 14.55
C ASN A 66 -31.68 -32.82 13.42
N CYS A 67 -31.92 -33.27 12.20
CA CYS A 67 -32.33 -32.40 11.11
C CYS A 67 -33.16 -33.22 10.13
N ARG A 68 -34.46 -33.38 10.42
CA ARG A 68 -35.56 -33.38 9.44
C ARG A 68 -36.92 -33.58 10.11
N LEU A 69 -37.76 -32.57 9.90
CA LEU A 69 -39.21 -32.62 9.68
C LEU A 69 -40.12 -33.02 10.87
N THR A 70 -41.02 -32.11 11.25
CA THR A 70 -42.47 -32.25 10.93
C THR A 70 -43.27 -31.02 11.37
N GLU A 71 -44.05 -30.48 10.43
CA GLU A 71 -45.26 -29.70 10.69
C GLU A 71 -46.37 -30.60 11.27
N THR A 72 -47.39 -29.98 11.88
CA THR A 72 -48.71 -30.48 12.30
C THR A 72 -48.88 -31.21 13.64
N GLN A 73 -49.64 -30.58 14.55
CA GLN A 73 -50.67 -31.15 15.46
C GLN A 73 -51.41 -29.97 16.13
N ILE A 74 -52.69 -29.68 15.84
CA ILE A 74 -53.96 -30.29 16.30
C ILE A 74 -54.30 -30.04 17.79
N MET A 75 -55.34 -29.23 17.97
CA MET A 75 -56.48 -29.21 18.92
C MET A 75 -56.37 -29.58 20.42
N SER A 76 -57.08 -28.73 21.19
CA SER A 76 -57.87 -29.01 22.41
C SER A 76 -57.08 -29.39 23.68
N ASN A 77 -57.31 -28.86 24.88
CA ASN A 77 -58.53 -28.53 25.62
C ASN A 77 -58.20 -27.52 26.72
N ALA A 78 -59.08 -26.56 27.01
CA ALA A 78 -59.37 -26.13 28.38
C ALA A 78 -60.67 -25.31 28.42
N THR A 79 -61.50 -25.66 29.38
CA THR A 79 -62.93 -25.42 29.56
C THR A 79 -63.30 -24.04 30.11
N ILE A 80 -64.53 -23.63 29.80
CA ILE A 80 -65.25 -22.40 30.21
C ILE A 80 -65.95 -22.59 31.57
N GLY A 81 -66.06 -21.51 32.36
CA GLY A 81 -67.08 -21.34 33.42
C GLY A 81 -66.98 -19.96 34.12
N PRO A 82 -68.09 -19.33 34.55
CA PRO A 82 -68.40 -17.93 34.20
C PRO A 82 -68.63 -16.96 35.39
N ALA A 83 -68.68 -15.63 35.15
CA ALA A 83 -69.66 -14.70 35.78
C ALA A 83 -69.53 -13.21 35.37
N SER A 84 -70.66 -12.66 34.89
CA SER A 84 -71.29 -11.37 35.25
C SER A 84 -70.71 -9.99 34.83
N ALA A 85 -71.26 -9.50 33.71
CA ALA A 85 -71.73 -8.14 33.36
C ALA A 85 -71.61 -6.93 34.34
N ARG A 86 -71.18 -5.77 33.79
CA ARG A 86 -71.99 -4.54 33.68
C ARG A 86 -71.37 -3.50 32.73
N GLU A 87 -72.24 -2.88 31.93
CA GLU A 87 -71.99 -1.92 30.85
C GLU A 87 -71.69 -0.48 31.35
N THR A 88 -70.93 0.29 30.55
CA THR A 88 -71.28 1.66 30.10
C THR A 88 -70.26 2.17 29.05
N GLN A 89 -70.78 2.73 27.95
CA GLN A 89 -70.11 3.42 26.81
C GLN A 89 -70.81 4.80 26.64
N PRO A 90 -70.35 5.80 25.82
CA PRO A 90 -69.26 5.82 24.81
C PRO A 90 -68.36 7.10 24.69
N ASP A 91 -67.20 6.93 24.04
CA ASP A 91 -66.40 7.79 23.09
C ASP A 91 -65.99 9.27 23.31
N PRO A 92 -64.98 9.83 22.56
CA PRO A 92 -63.74 9.25 22.00
C PRO A 92 -62.46 10.12 22.21
N ASP A 93 -61.33 9.61 21.70
CA ASP A 93 -60.10 10.29 21.21
C ASP A 93 -58.75 10.28 22.01
N VAL A 94 -57.90 9.37 21.50
CA VAL A 94 -56.43 9.37 21.34
C VAL A 94 -55.51 9.14 22.56
N LYS A 95 -55.11 7.87 22.71
CA LYS A 95 -53.88 7.42 23.39
C LYS A 95 -52.82 6.99 22.37
N MET A 96 -51.58 7.41 22.58
CA MET A 96 -50.41 6.53 22.37
C MET A 96 -49.51 6.61 23.60
N LYS A 97 -49.51 5.52 24.39
CA LYS A 97 -48.45 5.14 25.33
C LYS A 97 -47.93 3.79 24.83
N GLY A 98 -46.64 3.71 24.57
CA GLY A 98 -45.91 2.49 24.23
C GLY A 98 -44.48 2.61 24.77
N ASN A 99 -44.10 1.66 25.61
CA ASN A 99 -42.92 1.64 26.45
C ASN A 99 -41.60 1.63 25.66
N ILE A 100 -40.61 2.38 26.14
CA ILE A 100 -39.22 2.31 25.68
C ILE A 100 -38.49 1.38 26.64
N GLU A 101 -38.24 0.13 26.21
CA GLU A 101 -37.25 -0.73 26.87
C GLU A 101 -35.85 -0.24 26.49
N THR A 102 -35.13 0.24 27.49
CA THR A 102 -33.76 0.75 27.36
C THR A 102 -32.82 -0.39 27.73
N TYR A 103 -32.18 -1.02 26.76
CA TYR A 103 -31.09 -1.97 27.04
C TYR A 103 -29.81 -1.16 27.35
N ALA A 104 -29.60 -0.89 28.63
CA ALA A 104 -28.30 -0.50 29.16
C ALA A 104 -27.52 -1.78 29.50
N THR A 105 -26.39 -2.00 28.83
CA THR A 105 -25.39 -2.98 29.28
C THR A 105 -24.16 -2.23 29.75
N ASP A 106 -24.18 -1.87 31.03
CA ASP A 106 -22.98 -1.54 31.81
C ASP A 106 -22.31 -2.86 32.21
N ILE A 107 -21.10 -3.11 31.72
CA ILE A 107 -20.23 -4.15 32.28
C ILE A 107 -18.83 -3.56 32.33
N GLU A 108 -18.46 -2.96 33.47
CA GLU A 108 -17.12 -3.05 34.10
C GLU A 108 -17.20 -2.47 35.53
N ALA A 109 -17.53 -3.31 36.52
CA ALA A 109 -16.95 -3.32 37.86
C ALA A 109 -17.85 -4.14 38.81
N GLU A 110 -17.49 -5.39 39.08
CA GLU A 110 -17.57 -5.93 40.45
C GLU A 110 -16.68 -7.18 40.59
N ASN A 111 -15.82 -7.14 41.60
CA ASN A 111 -15.01 -8.24 42.08
C ASN A 111 -15.88 -9.14 42.97
N SER A 112 -15.91 -10.45 42.72
CA SER A 112 -15.68 -11.46 43.76
C SER A 112 -15.65 -12.87 43.15
N SER A 113 -14.71 -13.67 43.65
CA SER A 113 -14.57 -15.11 43.48
C SER A 113 -15.90 -15.89 43.41
N ASP A 114 -16.14 -16.59 42.31
CA ASP A 114 -16.58 -17.99 42.39
C ASP A 114 -16.28 -18.77 41.10
N SER A 115 -15.90 -20.02 41.32
CA SER A 115 -15.77 -21.19 40.46
C SER A 115 -16.00 -21.08 38.94
N GLY A 116 -15.04 -21.63 38.20
CA GLY A 116 -15.10 -21.77 36.75
C GLY A 116 -16.29 -22.60 36.28
N HIS A 117 -16.90 -22.14 35.19
CA HIS A 117 -17.59 -22.84 34.10
C HIS A 117 -18.41 -21.75 33.37
N GLY A 118 -17.82 -21.12 32.35
CA GLY A 118 -18.51 -20.03 31.64
C GLY A 118 -17.65 -19.23 30.65
N ALA A 119 -16.64 -19.84 30.03
CA ALA A 119 -15.76 -19.17 29.07
C ALA A 119 -16.31 -19.11 27.62
N ASP A 120 -17.54 -19.56 27.39
CA ASP A 120 -18.22 -19.53 26.08
C ASP A 120 -19.39 -18.54 26.08
N LYS A 121 -19.14 -17.27 26.40
CA LYS A 121 -19.99 -16.21 25.85
C LYS A 121 -19.65 -16.10 24.38
N LEU A 122 -20.48 -16.74 23.54
CA LEU A 122 -20.49 -16.60 22.10
C LEU A 122 -20.19 -15.15 21.69
N LEU A 123 -19.04 -14.93 21.07
CA LEU A 123 -18.76 -13.76 20.24
C LEU A 123 -19.98 -13.59 19.33
N THR A 124 -20.70 -12.47 19.45
CA THR A 124 -21.80 -12.16 18.55
C THR A 124 -21.25 -12.18 17.12
N GLY A 125 -21.89 -12.96 16.23
CA GLY A 125 -21.41 -13.12 14.84
C GLY A 125 -21.28 -11.81 14.05
N GLU A 126 -21.79 -10.69 14.59
CA GLU A 126 -21.63 -9.34 14.08
C GLU A 126 -20.20 -8.78 14.25
N GLU A 127 -19.48 -9.11 15.33
CA GLU A 127 -18.10 -8.62 15.55
C GLU A 127 -17.07 -9.29 14.61
N ILE A 128 -17.39 -10.48 14.12
CA ILE A 128 -16.51 -11.26 13.24
C ILE A 128 -16.57 -10.73 11.79
N LYS A 129 -17.70 -10.11 11.40
CA LYS A 129 -17.97 -9.72 10.01
C LYS A 129 -17.28 -8.39 9.66
N GLU A 130 -16.50 -8.38 8.58
CA GLU A 130 -15.92 -7.15 8.04
C GLU A 130 -17.02 -6.19 7.57
N ILE A 131 -17.02 -4.98 8.13
CA ILE A 131 -17.95 -3.91 7.77
C ILE A 131 -17.45 -3.23 6.48
N ILE A 132 -18.35 -3.09 5.52
CA ILE A 132 -18.04 -2.47 4.23
C ILE A 132 -18.13 -0.94 4.36
N PRO A 133 -17.30 -0.17 3.64
CA PRO A 133 -17.30 1.30 3.70
C PRO A 133 -18.68 1.93 3.52
N THR A 134 -19.53 1.38 2.66
CA THR A 134 -20.89 1.89 2.38
C THR A 134 -21.87 1.64 3.53
N GLU A 135 -21.63 0.62 4.35
CA GLU A 135 -22.39 0.33 5.57
C GLU A 135 -21.82 1.16 6.74
N ALA A 136 -20.50 1.34 6.76
CA ALA A 136 -19.75 2.13 7.74
C ALA A 136 -20.21 3.60 7.81
N PHE A 137 -20.52 4.25 6.68
CA PHE A 137 -21.02 5.63 6.68
C PHE A 137 -22.45 5.77 7.23
N LYS A 138 -23.22 4.67 7.34
CA LYS A 138 -24.62 4.67 7.80
C LYS A 138 -24.77 4.32 9.28
N TRP A 139 -23.71 3.85 9.93
CA TRP A 139 -23.77 3.38 11.33
C TRP A 139 -23.93 4.56 12.30
N ASN A 140 -24.72 4.38 13.36
CA ASN A 140 -24.88 5.39 14.40
C ASN A 140 -23.61 5.47 15.27
N VAL A 141 -22.90 6.59 15.22
CA VAL A 141 -21.62 6.83 15.90
C VAL A 141 -21.80 7.40 17.33
N ASP A 142 -23.01 7.42 17.86
CA ASP A 142 -23.31 8.04 19.15
C ASP A 142 -22.79 7.24 20.38
N GLY A 143 -22.47 5.95 20.22
CA GLY A 143 -21.96 5.09 21.30
C GLY A 143 -20.57 5.47 21.83
N ASP A 144 -20.19 4.91 22.98
CA ASP A 144 -18.87 5.11 23.61
C ASP A 144 -17.82 4.07 23.17
N GLN A 145 -18.15 3.27 22.17
CA GLN A 145 -17.26 2.35 21.49
C GLN A 145 -17.28 2.63 19.98
N SER A 146 -16.14 2.39 19.35
CA SER A 146 -16.10 2.44 17.90
C SER A 146 -16.90 1.28 17.31
N PRO A 147 -17.66 1.53 16.23
CA PRO A 147 -18.37 0.46 15.54
C PRO A 147 -17.44 -0.50 14.79
N PHE A 148 -16.15 -0.17 14.64
CA PHE A 148 -15.15 -1.02 13.99
C PHE A 148 -14.36 -1.80 15.04
N PRO A 149 -14.47 -3.13 15.08
CA PRO A 149 -13.71 -3.97 16.01
C PRO A 149 -12.20 -3.76 15.91
N GLU A 150 -11.70 -3.49 14.71
CA GLU A 150 -10.28 -3.21 14.44
C GLU A 150 -9.81 -1.95 15.17
N MET A 151 -10.64 -0.91 15.15
CA MET A 151 -10.34 0.37 15.78
C MET A 151 -10.49 0.27 17.30
N ALA A 152 -11.58 -0.36 17.78
CA ALA A 152 -11.81 -0.60 19.21
C ALA A 152 -10.70 -1.45 19.87
N ALA A 153 -10.10 -2.38 19.13
CA ALA A 153 -8.97 -3.17 19.61
C ALA A 153 -7.67 -2.37 19.74
N CYS A 154 -7.46 -1.44 18.81
CA CYS A 154 -6.19 -0.74 18.63
C CYS A 154 -6.13 0.59 19.38
N VAL A 155 -7.25 1.31 19.51
CA VAL A 155 -7.27 2.70 20.01
C VAL A 155 -8.05 2.79 21.33
N PRO A 156 -7.51 3.45 22.37
CA PRO A 156 -8.22 3.64 23.63
C PRO A 156 -9.30 4.72 23.52
N ASN A 157 -10.39 4.52 24.26
CA ASN A 157 -11.54 5.43 24.34
C ASN A 157 -11.43 6.46 25.47
N THR A 158 -10.24 6.59 26.05
CA THR A 158 -9.96 7.54 27.13
C THR A 158 -8.82 8.47 26.73
N ASP A 159 -8.79 9.65 27.35
CA ASP A 159 -7.72 10.63 27.18
C ASP A 159 -7.50 11.43 28.47
N ASP A 160 -6.25 11.81 28.72
CA ASP A 160 -5.88 12.78 29.76
C ASP A 160 -5.34 14.06 29.11
N PRO A 161 -6.12 15.17 29.12
CA PRO A 161 -5.72 16.46 28.56
C PRO A 161 -4.52 17.12 29.25
N THR A 162 -4.16 16.69 30.46
CA THR A 162 -3.05 17.29 31.23
C THR A 162 -1.68 16.70 30.86
N THR A 163 -1.67 15.55 30.18
CA THR A 163 -0.45 14.90 29.71
C THR A 163 0.32 15.81 28.74
N LEU A 164 1.61 16.02 29.04
CA LEU A 164 2.49 16.89 28.26
C LEU A 164 2.71 16.35 26.84
N CYS A 165 2.85 17.26 25.88
CA CYS A 165 3.12 16.93 24.47
C CYS A 165 4.10 17.91 23.83
N ASN A 166 3.86 19.21 24.04
CA ASN A 166 4.71 20.29 23.52
C ASN A 166 5.85 20.60 24.52
N THR A 167 6.97 19.89 24.40
CA THR A 167 8.13 20.02 25.31
C THR A 167 9.42 20.26 24.54
N PHE A 168 10.43 20.85 25.18
CA PHE A 168 11.76 21.03 24.56
C PHE A 168 12.37 19.69 24.12
N ARG A 169 12.26 18.66 24.98
CA ARG A 169 12.68 17.29 24.68
C ARG A 169 12.06 16.78 23.38
N ALA A 170 10.75 16.99 23.18
CA ALA A 170 10.07 16.56 21.96
C ALA A 170 10.62 17.28 20.71
N TRP A 171 10.78 18.60 20.75
CA TRP A 171 11.32 19.38 19.62
C TRP A 171 12.79 19.05 19.30
N PHE A 172 13.61 18.81 20.32
CA PHE A 172 15.00 18.42 20.14
C PHE A 172 15.11 17.05 19.47
N LEU A 173 14.43 16.03 20.02
CA LEU A 173 14.45 14.68 19.46
C LEU A 173 13.84 14.67 18.05
N LEU A 174 12.72 15.35 17.84
CA LEU A 174 12.12 15.54 16.51
C LEU A 174 13.13 16.12 15.52
N THR A 175 13.82 17.21 15.87
CA THR A 175 14.79 17.87 14.97
C THR A 175 15.94 16.93 14.61
N VAL A 176 16.53 16.27 15.59
CA VAL A 176 17.65 15.35 15.38
C VAL A 176 17.24 14.18 14.49
N PHE A 177 16.12 13.53 14.80
CA PHE A 177 15.64 12.39 14.03
C PHE A 177 15.22 12.77 12.61
N VAL A 178 14.58 13.93 12.42
CA VAL A 178 14.25 14.43 11.07
C VAL A 178 15.51 14.64 10.24
N ILE A 179 16.57 15.24 10.79
CA ILE A 179 17.84 15.44 10.08
C ILE A 179 18.48 14.09 9.71
N VAL A 180 18.56 13.17 10.67
CA VAL A 180 19.20 11.86 10.46
C VAL A 180 18.43 11.04 9.42
N PHE A 181 17.10 10.94 9.55
CA PHE A 181 16.29 10.14 8.63
C PHE A 181 16.22 10.77 7.24
N ALA A 182 16.00 12.09 7.14
CA ALA A 182 16.01 12.79 5.86
C ALA A 182 17.36 12.62 5.14
N GLY A 183 18.47 12.79 5.86
CA GLY A 183 19.81 12.68 5.29
C GLY A 183 20.18 11.26 4.89
N ALA A 184 19.95 10.28 5.77
CA ALA A 184 20.25 8.88 5.50
C ALA A 184 19.42 8.34 4.32
N ASN A 185 18.11 8.57 4.32
CA ASN A 185 17.24 8.12 3.23
C ASN A 185 17.59 8.80 1.90
N GLN A 186 17.90 10.10 1.91
CA GLN A 186 18.36 10.77 0.70
C GLN A 186 19.67 10.20 0.16
N PHE A 187 20.63 9.90 1.04
CA PHE A 187 21.92 9.35 0.66
C PHE A 187 21.78 7.95 0.08
N PHE A 188 21.06 7.05 0.75
CA PHE A 188 20.92 5.66 0.30
C PHE A 188 19.89 5.47 -0.81
N GLY A 189 18.95 6.41 -1.00
CA GLY A 189 17.89 6.31 -2.00
C GLY A 189 18.40 6.31 -3.45
N LEU A 190 19.59 6.86 -3.72
CA LEU A 190 20.20 6.85 -5.06
C LEU A 190 21.04 5.59 -5.35
N ARG A 191 21.27 4.74 -4.34
CA ARG A 191 22.03 3.50 -4.47
C ARG A 191 21.15 2.35 -4.95
N TYR A 192 21.75 1.35 -5.59
CA TYR A 192 21.08 0.09 -5.91
C TYR A 192 21.79 -1.13 -5.27
N PRO A 193 21.07 -1.99 -4.53
CA PRO A 193 19.69 -1.80 -4.06
C PRO A 193 19.57 -0.58 -3.13
N SER A 194 18.41 0.07 -3.14
CA SER A 194 18.13 1.24 -2.32
C SER A 194 17.76 0.81 -0.90
N LEU A 195 18.31 1.50 0.11
CA LEU A 195 17.91 1.31 1.51
C LEU A 195 17.01 2.48 1.94
N SER A 196 15.90 2.16 2.59
CA SER A 196 15.02 3.15 3.22
C SER A 196 14.77 2.77 4.67
N ILE A 197 14.96 3.72 5.58
CA ILE A 197 14.69 3.57 7.00
C ILE A 197 13.27 4.04 7.26
N GLY A 198 12.37 3.09 7.54
CA GLY A 198 10.97 3.36 7.83
C GLY A 198 10.75 4.02 9.20
N TYR A 199 9.61 4.70 9.37
CA TYR A 199 9.26 5.41 10.61
C TYR A 199 9.15 4.50 11.85
N VAL A 200 8.88 3.21 11.67
CA VAL A 200 8.82 2.22 12.76
C VAL A 200 10.17 2.13 13.49
N VAL A 201 11.29 2.26 12.77
CA VAL A 201 12.62 2.31 13.37
C VAL A 201 12.76 3.56 14.25
N ALA A 202 12.23 4.71 13.82
CA ALA A 202 12.20 5.91 14.64
C ALA A 202 11.36 5.70 15.91
N GLN A 203 10.19 5.07 15.80
CA GLN A 203 9.33 4.73 16.94
C GLN A 203 10.03 3.85 17.99
N LEU A 204 10.94 2.97 17.57
CA LEU A 204 11.67 2.12 18.51
C LEU A 204 12.92 2.76 19.07
N LEU A 205 13.63 3.60 18.29
CA LEU A 205 14.84 4.29 18.74
C LEU A 205 14.51 5.46 19.67
N VAL A 206 13.42 6.19 19.42
CA VAL A 206 13.02 7.34 20.23
C VAL A 206 12.59 6.91 21.64
N PHE A 207 11.94 5.75 21.78
CA PHE A 207 11.46 5.26 23.08
C PHE A 207 12.56 5.13 24.16
N PRO A 208 13.64 4.35 23.98
CA PRO A 208 14.69 4.21 24.98
C PRO A 208 15.44 5.53 25.21
N ILE A 209 15.64 6.36 24.17
CA ILE A 209 16.27 7.68 24.31
C ILE A 209 15.40 8.61 25.15
N GLY A 210 14.09 8.64 24.92
CA GLY A 210 13.14 9.43 25.71
C GLY A 210 13.07 8.98 27.16
N ARG A 211 13.06 7.66 27.41
CA ARG A 211 13.11 7.06 28.77
C ARG A 211 14.43 7.30 29.48
N ALA A 212 15.55 7.38 28.75
CA ALA A 212 16.84 7.78 29.29
C ALA A 212 16.85 9.29 29.64
N TRP A 213 16.30 10.14 28.76
CA TRP A 213 16.21 11.59 28.99
C TRP A 213 15.33 11.93 30.19
N GLU A 214 14.26 11.17 30.44
CA GLU A 214 13.42 11.30 31.64
C GLU A 214 14.22 11.23 32.95
N LYS A 215 15.35 10.51 32.98
CA LYS A 215 16.20 10.37 34.18
C LYS A 215 17.11 11.58 34.43
N LEU A 216 17.18 12.55 33.51
CA LEU A 216 17.98 13.76 33.70
C LEU A 216 17.37 14.66 34.80
N PRO A 217 18.16 15.48 35.50
CA PRO A 217 17.63 16.46 36.43
C PRO A 217 16.70 17.48 35.73
N ARG A 218 15.69 17.97 36.44
CA ARG A 218 14.77 19.01 35.95
C ARG A 218 15.50 20.36 35.91
N TRP A 219 16.16 20.64 34.81
CA TRP A 219 16.77 21.94 34.55
C TRP A 219 15.76 22.87 33.88
N ARG A 220 15.46 23.98 34.55
CA ARG A 220 14.63 25.07 34.01
C ARG A 220 15.56 26.18 33.54
N LEU A 221 15.50 26.53 32.27
CA LEU A 221 16.24 27.66 31.72
C LEU A 221 15.39 28.94 31.91
N PRO A 222 15.83 29.91 32.73
CA PRO A 222 15.05 31.11 33.03
C PRO A 222 15.21 32.16 31.93
N LEU A 223 14.57 31.95 30.77
CA LEU A 223 14.54 32.91 29.65
C LEU A 223 13.33 33.87 29.75
N GLY A 224 12.98 34.32 30.96
CA GLY A 224 11.81 35.18 31.20
C GLY A 224 10.51 34.55 30.70
N ARG A 225 9.80 35.23 29.79
CA ARG A 225 8.55 34.74 29.18
C ARG A 225 8.72 33.47 28.32
N PHE A 226 9.95 33.15 27.93
CA PHE A 226 10.30 31.94 27.17
C PHE A 226 10.98 30.88 28.04
N SER A 227 10.82 30.92 29.37
CA SER A 227 11.39 29.89 30.23
C SER A 227 10.82 28.51 29.88
N PHE A 228 11.68 27.51 29.69
CA PHE A 228 11.27 26.14 29.42
C PHE A 228 12.06 25.15 30.25
N ASP A 229 11.44 23.99 30.50
CA ASP A 229 12.06 22.86 31.19
C ASP A 229 12.75 21.95 30.16
N ILE A 230 14.04 21.70 30.34
CA ILE A 230 14.82 20.77 29.50
C ILE A 230 14.36 19.33 29.74
N ASN A 231 14.09 18.98 31.00
CA ASN A 231 13.42 17.73 31.36
C ASN A 231 12.11 18.04 32.10
N PRO A 232 10.96 17.91 31.43
CA PRO A 232 9.65 18.15 32.04
C PRO A 232 9.17 16.99 32.94
N GLY A 233 9.90 15.87 33.00
CA GLY A 233 9.54 14.69 33.78
C GLY A 233 9.32 13.45 32.89
N LYS A 234 8.30 12.65 33.23
CA LYS A 234 8.02 11.36 32.58
C LYS A 234 7.93 11.49 31.05
N PHE A 235 8.53 10.57 30.30
CA PHE A 235 8.36 10.53 28.85
C PHE A 235 6.98 9.99 28.49
N THR A 236 6.18 10.83 27.85
CA THR A 236 4.77 10.55 27.57
C THR A 236 4.55 9.92 26.20
N ILE A 237 3.43 9.23 26.04
CA ILE A 237 3.01 8.67 24.74
C ILE A 237 2.74 9.78 23.71
N LYS A 238 2.26 10.96 24.14
CA LYS A 238 1.95 12.10 23.27
C LYS A 238 3.21 12.79 22.74
N GLU A 239 4.24 12.97 23.56
CA GLU A 239 5.55 13.42 23.09
C GLU A 239 6.14 12.42 22.08
N HIS A 240 6.07 11.13 22.39
CA HIS A 240 6.59 10.09 21.52
C HIS A 240 5.88 10.06 20.15
N ALA A 241 4.55 10.08 20.16
CA ALA A 241 3.75 10.07 18.94
C ALA A 241 3.98 11.33 18.09
N LEU A 242 4.11 12.51 18.72
CA LEU A 242 4.43 13.76 18.00
C LEU A 242 5.76 13.65 17.25
N ILE A 243 6.81 13.15 17.93
CA ILE A 243 8.14 12.97 17.32
C ILE A 243 8.03 12.04 16.11
N VAL A 244 7.42 10.86 16.28
CA VAL A 244 7.36 9.84 15.23
C VAL A 244 6.54 10.29 14.03
N ILE A 245 5.38 10.94 14.23
CA ILE A 245 4.58 11.49 13.12
C ILE A 245 5.40 12.53 12.34
N CYS A 246 6.10 13.41 13.05
CA CYS A 246 6.94 14.42 12.41
C CYS A 246 8.18 13.84 11.71
N VAL A 247 8.70 12.71 12.17
CA VAL A 247 9.79 11.95 11.53
C VAL A 247 9.27 11.14 10.35
N ASN A 248 8.01 10.68 10.36
CA ASN A 248 7.39 9.93 9.26
C ASN A 248 7.53 10.69 7.93
N ILE A 249 7.32 12.01 7.96
CA ILE A 249 7.52 12.94 6.83
C ILE A 249 8.93 12.81 6.21
N SER A 250 9.96 12.55 7.03
CA SER A 250 11.35 12.41 6.59
C SER A 250 11.76 10.97 6.24
N THR A 251 10.90 9.98 6.50
CA THR A 251 11.24 8.56 6.28
C THR A 251 11.09 8.11 4.83
N GLN A 252 10.33 8.86 4.03
CA GLN A 252 10.28 8.69 2.59
C GLN A 252 11.11 9.78 1.91
N LEU A 253 11.85 9.42 0.85
CA LEU A 253 12.40 10.44 -0.04
C LEU A 253 11.26 11.27 -0.65
N ALA A 254 11.50 12.56 -0.85
CA ALA A 254 10.62 13.36 -1.68
C ALA A 254 10.42 12.65 -3.02
N TYR A 255 9.17 12.40 -3.42
CA TYR A 255 8.92 11.74 -4.71
C TYR A 255 9.52 12.55 -5.88
N ALA A 256 9.54 13.88 -5.74
CA ALA A 256 10.17 14.80 -6.68
C ALA A 256 11.70 14.72 -6.77
N THR A 257 12.39 14.05 -5.83
CA THR A 257 13.84 13.81 -5.90
C THR A 257 14.22 13.02 -7.15
N GLY A 258 13.42 12.02 -7.55
CA GLY A 258 13.69 11.23 -8.76
C GLY A 258 13.70 12.12 -10.01
N SER A 259 12.73 13.02 -10.12
CA SER A 259 12.67 14.01 -11.21
C SER A 259 13.79 15.02 -11.12
N LEU A 260 14.11 15.50 -9.92
CA LEU A 260 15.17 16.47 -9.73
C LEU A 260 16.53 15.91 -10.17
N VAL A 261 16.83 14.65 -9.82
CA VAL A 261 18.03 13.94 -10.25
C VAL A 261 18.03 13.72 -11.76
N ALA A 262 16.90 13.32 -12.35
CA ALA A 262 16.79 13.15 -13.80
C ALA A 262 16.96 14.46 -14.58
N ILE A 263 16.47 15.59 -14.05
CA ILE A 263 16.67 16.92 -14.64
C ILE A 263 18.14 17.34 -14.53
N THR A 264 18.75 17.20 -13.35
CA THR A 264 20.06 17.79 -13.05
C THR A 264 21.27 16.92 -13.40
N SER A 265 21.13 15.60 -13.42
CA SER A 265 22.25 14.69 -13.65
C SER A 265 22.72 14.72 -15.11
N PRO A 266 24.04 14.77 -15.38
CA PRO A 266 24.58 14.75 -16.74
C PRO A 266 24.36 13.41 -17.46
N VAL A 267 24.03 12.33 -16.74
CA VAL A 267 23.71 11.02 -17.32
C VAL A 267 22.30 10.99 -17.94
N PHE A 268 21.43 11.92 -17.52
CA PHE A 268 20.05 12.03 -17.97
C PHE A 268 19.86 13.32 -18.79
N TRP A 269 19.21 14.35 -18.24
CA TRP A 269 18.93 15.60 -18.95
C TRP A 269 20.00 16.69 -18.76
N GLY A 270 20.83 16.62 -17.73
CA GLY A 270 21.99 17.51 -17.54
C GLY A 270 21.69 19.01 -17.31
N GLN A 271 20.47 19.37 -16.89
CA GLN A 271 20.03 20.75 -16.65
C GLN A 271 20.18 21.15 -15.18
N ASN A 272 21.20 21.93 -14.84
CA ASN A 272 21.45 22.37 -13.47
C ASN A 272 20.85 23.76 -13.16
N PHE A 273 19.64 23.78 -12.62
CA PHE A 273 18.94 25.01 -12.20
C PHE A 273 19.36 25.58 -10.83
N GLY A 274 20.40 25.04 -10.19
CA GLY A 274 20.92 25.55 -8.92
C GLY A 274 20.10 25.17 -7.67
N ALA A 275 20.69 25.39 -6.48
CA ALA A 275 20.14 24.89 -5.21
C ALA A 275 18.78 25.50 -4.84
N GLY A 276 18.54 26.77 -5.21
CA GLY A 276 17.26 27.44 -5.00
C GLY A 276 16.10 26.74 -5.71
N PHE A 277 16.29 26.32 -6.96
CA PHE A 277 15.31 25.52 -7.70
C PHE A 277 15.06 24.18 -7.00
N SER A 278 16.12 23.45 -6.63
CA SER A 278 15.99 22.16 -5.94
C SER A 278 15.17 22.26 -4.66
N PHE A 279 15.45 23.27 -3.84
CA PHE A 279 14.74 23.50 -2.59
C PHE A 279 13.29 23.88 -2.82
N LEU A 280 13.02 24.88 -3.66
CA LEU A 280 11.65 25.33 -3.91
C LEU A 280 10.81 24.25 -4.61
N PHE A 281 11.38 23.49 -5.54
CA PHE A 281 10.70 22.40 -6.23
C PHE A 281 10.32 21.26 -5.27
N LEU A 282 11.25 20.79 -4.43
CA LEU A 282 10.92 19.74 -3.45
C LEU A 282 9.95 20.26 -2.37
N LEU A 283 10.15 21.48 -1.88
CA LEU A 283 9.33 22.04 -0.80
C LEU A 283 7.88 22.23 -1.26
N SER A 284 7.68 22.89 -2.41
CA SER A 284 6.35 23.16 -2.92
C SER A 284 5.62 21.89 -3.34
N THR A 285 6.30 20.90 -3.94
CA THR A 285 5.68 19.61 -4.30
C THR A 285 5.27 18.78 -3.09
N GLN A 286 5.98 18.84 -1.96
CA GLN A 286 5.58 18.15 -0.74
C GLN A 286 4.44 18.87 -0.01
N MET A 287 4.53 20.19 0.11
CA MET A 287 3.59 20.97 0.93
C MET A 287 2.27 21.28 0.25
N ILE A 288 2.16 21.12 -1.08
CA ILE A 288 0.91 21.43 -1.81
C ILE A 288 -0.24 20.52 -1.36
N GLY A 289 0.05 19.26 -1.03
CA GLY A 289 -0.91 18.33 -0.47
C GLY A 289 -1.31 18.65 0.97
N PHE A 290 -0.42 19.27 1.76
CA PHE A 290 -0.70 19.55 3.17
C PHE A 290 -1.87 20.54 3.35
N GLY A 291 -1.90 21.58 2.53
CA GLY A 291 -3.02 22.53 2.48
C GLY A 291 -4.34 21.86 2.09
N LEU A 292 -4.32 21.00 1.06
CA LEU A 292 -5.50 20.25 0.61
C LEU A 292 -6.02 19.28 1.69
N ALA A 293 -5.12 18.55 2.36
CA ALA A 293 -5.46 17.62 3.43
C ALA A 293 -6.16 18.31 4.60
N GLY A 294 -5.66 19.48 5.00
CA GLY A 294 -6.28 20.26 6.05
C GLY A 294 -7.65 20.80 5.68
N LEU A 295 -7.83 21.30 4.45
CA LEU A 295 -9.13 21.77 3.96
C LEU A 295 -10.13 20.61 3.79
N SER A 296 -9.65 19.38 3.58
CA SER A 296 -10.48 18.19 3.39
C SER A 296 -10.70 17.34 4.66
N ARG A 297 -10.14 17.74 5.81
CA ARG A 297 -10.19 17.00 7.10
C ARG A 297 -11.57 16.55 7.55
N ARG A 298 -12.61 17.35 7.26
CA ARG A 298 -14.01 17.02 7.60
C ARG A 298 -14.54 15.78 6.88
N TRP A 299 -14.00 15.50 5.69
CA TRP A 299 -14.35 14.30 4.93
C TRP A 299 -13.37 13.17 5.18
N LEU A 300 -12.09 13.46 5.43
CA LEU A 300 -11.04 12.43 5.44
C LEU A 300 -10.59 11.95 6.82
N VAL A 301 -10.66 12.81 7.84
CA VAL A 301 -10.07 12.56 9.17
C VAL A 301 -11.16 12.31 10.21
N TYR A 302 -12.18 13.17 10.26
CA TYR A 302 -13.19 13.12 11.32
C TYR A 302 -14.17 11.94 11.25
N PRO A 303 -14.60 11.45 10.07
CA PRO A 303 -15.53 10.33 10.01
C PRO A 303 -14.96 9.05 10.63
N ALA A 304 -15.77 8.35 11.42
CA ALA A 304 -15.42 7.04 12.00
C ALA A 304 -15.19 5.97 10.92
N ALA A 305 -15.96 6.04 9.82
CA ALA A 305 -15.88 5.09 8.70
C ALA A 305 -14.48 5.02 8.06
N LEU A 306 -13.69 6.09 8.17
CA LEU A 306 -12.31 6.14 7.67
C LEU A 306 -11.36 5.79 8.79
N ILE A 307 -11.07 4.49 8.90
CA ILE A 307 -10.25 3.93 9.97
C ILE A 307 -8.75 4.11 9.74
N TRP A 308 -8.30 4.30 8.49
CA TRP A 308 -6.89 4.37 8.10
C TRP A 308 -6.08 3.17 8.64
N PRO A 309 -6.26 1.96 8.09
CA PRO A 309 -5.77 0.72 8.70
C PRO A 309 -4.25 0.70 8.97
N SER A 310 -3.45 1.31 8.09
CA SER A 310 -2.00 1.45 8.29
C SER A 310 -1.62 2.19 9.58
N SER A 311 -2.40 3.18 10.01
CA SER A 311 -2.14 3.93 11.25
C SER A 311 -2.43 3.13 12.52
N LEU A 312 -3.27 2.09 12.44
CA LEU A 312 -3.63 1.25 13.60
C LEU A 312 -2.43 0.44 14.08
N ALA A 313 -1.61 -0.08 13.17
CA ALA A 313 -0.40 -0.82 13.53
C ALA A 313 0.57 0.03 14.38
N SER A 314 0.79 1.30 13.99
CA SER A 314 1.62 2.22 14.78
C SER A 314 0.99 2.56 16.14
N THR A 315 -0.33 2.72 16.19
CA THR A 315 -1.07 2.97 17.44
C THR A 315 -0.89 1.83 18.44
N VAL A 316 -1.04 0.58 17.98
CA VAL A 316 -0.83 -0.61 18.82
C VAL A 316 0.60 -0.67 19.33
N LEU A 317 1.59 -0.34 18.51
CA LEU A 317 2.99 -0.31 18.93
C LEU A 317 3.26 0.76 20.00
N PHE A 318 2.69 1.97 19.89
CA PHE A 318 2.84 2.99 20.94
C PHE A 318 2.31 2.51 22.27
N ARG A 319 1.14 1.85 22.25
CA ARG A 319 0.52 1.28 23.44
C ARG A 319 1.36 0.16 24.03
N ALA A 320 1.84 -0.76 23.20
CA ALA A 320 2.70 -1.86 23.65
C ALA A 320 3.99 -1.37 24.33
N LEU A 321 4.50 -0.18 23.96
CA LEU A 321 5.70 0.42 24.56
C LEU A 321 5.41 1.22 25.84
N HIS A 322 4.29 1.96 25.92
CA HIS A 322 4.01 2.89 27.01
C HIS A 322 3.00 2.40 28.06
N GLU A 323 2.07 1.52 27.69
CA GLU A 323 0.99 1.05 28.56
C GLU A 323 1.36 -0.27 29.25
N PRO A 324 1.26 -0.34 30.59
CA PRO A 324 1.36 -1.62 31.30
C PRO A 324 0.11 -2.47 31.02
N GLU A 325 0.30 -3.68 30.48
CA GLU A 325 -0.81 -4.56 30.09
C GLU A 325 -1.15 -5.57 31.21
N LYS A 326 -2.45 -5.72 31.52
CA LYS A 326 -2.95 -6.82 32.36
C LYS A 326 -2.88 -8.14 31.57
N ARG A 327 -2.49 -9.25 32.22
CA ARG A 327 -2.38 -10.56 31.58
C ARG A 327 -3.76 -11.17 31.30
N VAL A 328 -4.36 -10.78 30.18
CA VAL A 328 -5.61 -11.38 29.68
C VAL A 328 -5.25 -12.43 28.63
N SER A 329 -5.81 -13.64 28.80
CA SER A 329 -5.66 -14.75 27.86
C SER A 329 -6.44 -14.47 26.58
N ALA A 330 -5.79 -14.59 25.42
CA ALA A 330 -6.42 -14.53 24.11
C ALA A 330 -6.29 -15.92 23.45
N ASN A 331 -7.39 -16.67 23.32
CA ASN A 331 -7.38 -18.06 22.81
C ASN A 331 -6.33 -18.96 23.49
N GLY A 332 -6.18 -18.88 24.81
CA GLY A 332 -5.19 -19.66 25.58
C GLY A 332 -3.79 -19.04 25.64
N TRP A 333 -3.51 -17.96 24.89
CA TRP A 333 -2.23 -17.27 24.91
C TRP A 333 -2.22 -16.14 25.95
N SER A 334 -1.36 -16.24 26.95
CA SER A 334 -1.21 -15.25 28.04
C SER A 334 -0.02 -14.29 27.87
N ILE A 335 0.61 -14.28 26.69
CA ILE A 335 1.77 -13.42 26.39
C ILE A 335 1.33 -11.94 26.36
N THR A 336 2.18 -11.03 26.86
CA THR A 336 1.93 -9.58 26.75
C THR A 336 2.33 -9.07 25.36
N ARG A 337 1.68 -8.00 24.87
CA ARG A 337 1.99 -7.37 23.58
C ARG A 337 3.50 -7.08 23.46
N TYR A 338 4.10 -6.46 24.48
CA TYR A 338 5.53 -6.14 24.47
C TYR A 338 6.43 -7.37 24.27
N ARG A 339 6.17 -8.47 24.98
CA ARG A 339 6.98 -9.70 24.86
C ARG A 339 6.79 -10.38 23.51
N PHE A 340 5.54 -10.46 23.06
CA PHE A 340 5.20 -11.01 21.75
C PHE A 340 5.90 -10.24 20.62
N PHE A 341 5.84 -8.90 20.67
CA PHE A 341 6.53 -8.03 19.74
C PHE A 341 8.04 -8.27 19.72
N ALA A 342 8.68 -8.35 20.90
CA ALA A 342 10.12 -8.56 21.00
C ALA A 342 10.55 -9.93 20.42
N TYR A 343 9.83 -11.02 20.74
CA TYR A 343 10.15 -12.35 20.22
C TYR A 343 10.00 -12.42 18.70
N LEU A 344 8.90 -11.90 18.15
CA LEU A 344 8.71 -11.87 16.70
C LEU A 344 9.69 -10.96 15.99
N THR A 345 10.08 -9.82 16.59
CA THR A 345 11.08 -8.93 16.01
C THR A 345 12.44 -9.62 15.90
N ILE A 346 12.85 -10.37 16.93
CA ILE A 346 14.10 -11.15 16.91
C ILE A 346 14.01 -12.27 15.86
N LEU A 347 12.87 -12.97 15.79
CA LEU A 347 12.65 -14.02 14.81
C LEU A 347 12.76 -13.47 13.37
N ALA A 348 12.05 -12.37 13.08
CA ALA A 348 12.09 -11.69 11.79
C ALA A 348 13.51 -11.19 11.46
N PHE A 349 14.21 -10.63 12.45
CA PHE A 349 15.61 -10.21 12.29
C PHE A 349 16.49 -11.38 11.85
N VAL A 350 16.43 -12.53 12.54
CA VAL A 350 17.28 -13.69 12.24
C VAL A 350 16.90 -14.34 10.91
N ILE A 351 15.60 -14.55 10.66
CA ILE A 351 15.12 -15.19 9.43
C ILE A 351 15.51 -14.37 8.20
N PHE A 352 15.45 -13.03 8.27
CA PHE A 352 15.70 -12.18 7.11
C PHE A 352 17.14 -12.26 6.56
N TRP A 353 18.14 -12.68 7.36
CA TRP A 353 19.50 -12.94 6.85
C TRP A 353 19.54 -14.01 5.77
N PHE A 354 18.62 -14.97 5.82
CA PHE A 354 18.56 -16.07 4.86
C PHE A 354 18.16 -15.59 3.46
N PRO A 355 16.97 -15.03 3.22
CA PRO A 355 16.57 -14.57 1.90
C PRO A 355 17.33 -13.34 1.40
N ASP A 356 17.91 -12.51 2.26
CA ASP A 356 18.60 -11.28 1.81
C ASP A 356 20.09 -11.49 1.48
N TYR A 357 20.79 -12.38 2.20
CA TYR A 357 22.25 -12.53 2.05
C TYR A 357 22.73 -13.97 1.92
N ILE A 358 22.33 -14.86 2.85
CA ILE A 358 22.88 -16.22 2.92
C ILE A 358 22.38 -17.04 1.73
N TRP A 359 21.09 -17.01 1.41
CA TRP A 359 20.43 -17.74 0.32
C TRP A 359 19.39 -16.85 -0.38
N THR A 360 19.87 -15.98 -1.26
CA THR A 360 19.06 -14.98 -2.00
C THR A 360 17.93 -15.58 -2.84
N SER A 361 18.08 -16.80 -3.35
CA SER A 361 17.01 -17.49 -4.08
C SER A 361 15.80 -17.87 -3.21
N LEU A 362 15.86 -17.76 -1.87
CA LEU A 362 14.68 -17.87 -1.00
C LEU A 362 13.75 -16.65 -1.08
N SER A 363 14.28 -15.50 -1.54
CA SER A 363 13.45 -14.32 -1.81
C SER A 363 12.54 -14.54 -3.01
N THR A 364 13.06 -15.12 -4.09
CA THR A 364 12.29 -15.52 -5.27
C THR A 364 12.46 -17.01 -5.54
N PHE A 365 11.69 -17.85 -4.83
CA PHE A 365 11.85 -19.31 -4.86
C PHE A 365 11.20 -19.96 -6.11
N ALA A 366 11.78 -19.68 -7.28
CA ALA A 366 11.30 -20.17 -8.57
C ALA A 366 11.90 -21.54 -8.95
N PHE A 367 11.79 -22.55 -8.09
CA PHE A 367 12.51 -23.83 -8.25
C PHE A 367 12.28 -24.54 -9.59
N ILE A 368 11.08 -24.40 -10.19
CA ILE A 368 10.76 -24.98 -11.51
C ILE A 368 11.67 -24.40 -12.61
N THR A 369 12.01 -23.12 -12.52
CA THR A 369 12.95 -22.49 -13.48
C THR A 369 14.37 -23.01 -13.32
N TRP A 370 14.73 -23.55 -12.16
CA TRP A 370 16.06 -24.14 -11.94
C TRP A 370 16.15 -25.54 -12.57
N ILE A 371 15.03 -26.28 -12.60
CA ILE A 371 14.93 -27.59 -13.25
C ILE A 371 14.95 -27.43 -14.78
N PHE A 372 14.26 -26.42 -15.32
CA PHE A 372 14.18 -26.15 -16.75
C PHE A 372 14.66 -24.73 -17.12
N PRO A 373 15.96 -24.42 -16.99
CA PRO A 373 16.47 -23.04 -17.05
C PRO A 373 16.35 -22.37 -18.42
N LYS A 374 16.37 -23.14 -19.51
CA LYS A 374 16.36 -22.63 -20.90
C LYS A 374 15.05 -22.89 -21.66
N ASN A 375 13.99 -23.27 -20.94
CA ASN A 375 12.66 -23.43 -21.53
C ASN A 375 11.87 -22.13 -21.34
N GLN A 376 11.78 -21.33 -22.42
CA GLN A 376 11.15 -20.02 -22.43
C GLN A 376 9.72 -20.05 -21.87
N LYS A 377 8.88 -21.03 -22.24
CA LYS A 377 7.48 -21.10 -21.80
C LYS A 377 7.38 -21.36 -20.30
N VAL A 378 8.17 -22.31 -19.80
CA VAL A 378 8.23 -22.65 -18.37
C VAL A 378 8.71 -21.45 -17.56
N ASN A 379 9.75 -20.76 -18.04
CA ASN A 379 10.29 -19.56 -17.39
C ASN A 379 9.31 -18.38 -17.44
N THR A 380 8.53 -18.24 -18.51
CA THR A 380 7.52 -17.18 -18.61
C THR A 380 6.33 -17.41 -17.67
N ILE A 381 5.94 -18.66 -17.43
CA ILE A 381 4.77 -18.99 -16.59
C ILE A 381 5.15 -19.09 -15.11
N PHE A 382 6.26 -19.75 -14.79
CA PHE A 382 6.69 -20.04 -13.42
C PHE A 382 7.82 -19.15 -12.90
N GLY A 383 8.48 -18.40 -13.79
CA GLY A 383 9.49 -17.42 -13.39
C GLY A 383 8.89 -16.31 -12.55
N MET A 384 9.67 -15.80 -11.61
CA MET A 384 9.24 -14.79 -10.64
C MET A 384 9.84 -13.41 -10.92
N ASN A 385 10.83 -13.29 -11.81
CA ASN A 385 11.45 -12.01 -12.14
C ASN A 385 10.78 -11.32 -13.34
N SER A 386 10.71 -12.01 -14.47
CA SER A 386 10.10 -11.57 -15.74
C SER A 386 8.88 -12.40 -16.15
N GLY A 387 8.65 -13.52 -15.45
CA GLY A 387 7.50 -14.41 -15.61
C GLY A 387 6.34 -14.14 -14.64
N LEU A 388 5.26 -14.89 -14.82
CA LEU A 388 3.98 -14.73 -14.11
C LEU A 388 3.93 -15.36 -12.71
N GLY A 389 4.93 -16.14 -12.31
CA GLY A 389 5.04 -16.72 -10.97
C GLY A 389 3.81 -17.46 -10.47
N LEU A 390 3.27 -18.38 -11.29
CA LEU A 390 2.02 -19.11 -10.98
C LEU A 390 2.04 -19.87 -9.64
N LEU A 391 3.24 -20.28 -9.18
CA LEU A 391 3.46 -20.85 -7.86
C LEU A 391 4.26 -19.86 -7.00
N PRO A 392 3.58 -18.92 -6.31
CA PRO A 392 4.22 -17.85 -5.58
C PRO A 392 4.75 -18.36 -4.24
N ILE A 393 6.05 -18.68 -4.17
CA ILE A 393 6.72 -19.07 -2.93
C ILE A 393 7.84 -18.08 -2.62
N SER A 394 7.79 -17.48 -1.44
CA SER A 394 8.85 -16.62 -0.93
C SER A 394 8.91 -16.72 0.59
N PHE A 395 10.13 -16.72 1.12
CA PHE A 395 10.41 -16.64 2.56
C PHE A 395 10.84 -15.24 2.98
N ASP A 396 10.69 -14.27 2.07
CA ASP A 396 11.11 -12.90 2.26
C ASP A 396 9.89 -12.02 2.56
N TRP A 397 9.89 -11.45 3.77
CA TRP A 397 8.86 -10.53 4.22
C TRP A 397 8.73 -9.30 3.32
N THR A 398 9.82 -8.83 2.72
CA THR A 398 9.80 -7.70 1.79
C THR A 398 9.11 -8.03 0.47
N GLN A 399 9.15 -9.29 0.01
CA GLN A 399 8.40 -9.75 -1.16
C GLN A 399 6.91 -9.91 -0.85
N ILE A 400 6.58 -10.42 0.34
CA ILE A 400 5.20 -10.57 0.80
C ILE A 400 4.51 -9.20 0.96
N ASN A 401 5.23 -8.19 1.46
CA ASN A 401 4.72 -6.84 1.66
C ASN A 401 4.87 -5.90 0.45
N TYR A 402 5.47 -6.36 -0.65
CA TYR A 402 5.79 -5.48 -1.77
C TYR A 402 4.53 -4.90 -2.45
N ALA A 403 3.50 -5.73 -2.63
CA ALA A 403 2.23 -5.33 -3.24
C ALA A 403 1.32 -4.54 -2.29
N GLY A 404 1.52 -4.68 -0.98
CA GLY A 404 0.72 -4.05 0.07
C GLY A 404 0.95 -4.74 1.42
N THR A 405 0.35 -4.23 2.48
CA THR A 405 0.46 -4.81 3.84
C THR A 405 -0.69 -5.80 4.09
N PRO A 406 -0.45 -7.12 4.05
CA PRO A 406 -1.51 -8.13 4.03
C PRO A 406 -2.30 -8.16 5.33
N LEU A 407 -1.64 -8.00 6.49
CA LEU A 407 -2.30 -8.13 7.79
C LEU A 407 -3.18 -6.93 8.13
N THR A 408 -2.90 -5.74 7.58
CA THR A 408 -3.69 -4.54 7.86
C THR A 408 -4.78 -4.27 6.81
N THR A 409 -4.68 -4.86 5.63
CA THR A 409 -5.65 -4.63 4.54
C THR A 409 -6.85 -5.56 4.71
N PRO A 410 -8.10 -5.03 4.66
CA PRO A 410 -9.31 -5.86 4.75
C PRO A 410 -9.33 -6.98 3.71
N PHE A 411 -9.84 -8.16 4.08
CA PHE A 411 -9.73 -9.35 3.23
C PHE A 411 -10.48 -9.19 1.90
N TYR A 412 -11.66 -8.57 1.91
CA TYR A 412 -12.43 -8.34 0.67
C TYR A 412 -11.67 -7.46 -0.35
N ILE A 413 -10.81 -6.55 0.12
CA ILE A 413 -9.97 -5.71 -0.75
C ILE A 413 -8.87 -6.53 -1.38
N THR A 414 -8.22 -7.39 -0.61
CA THR A 414 -7.21 -8.31 -1.12
C THR A 414 -7.81 -9.26 -2.17
N CYS A 415 -9.06 -9.71 -1.99
CA CYS A 415 -9.78 -10.48 -3.00
C CYS A 415 -10.03 -9.70 -4.29
N ASN A 416 -10.48 -8.45 -4.21
CA ASN A 416 -10.68 -7.59 -5.39
C ASN A 416 -9.36 -7.43 -6.15
N ALA A 417 -8.27 -7.19 -5.43
CA ALA A 417 -6.96 -7.02 -6.03
C ALA A 417 -6.43 -8.29 -6.71
N PHE A 418 -6.56 -9.44 -6.04
CA PHE A 418 -6.12 -10.71 -6.59
C PHE A 418 -6.94 -11.14 -7.81
N ALA A 419 -8.25 -10.87 -7.82
CA ALA A 419 -9.12 -11.18 -8.97
C ALA A 419 -8.64 -10.52 -10.28
N VAL A 420 -8.02 -9.34 -10.18
CA VAL A 420 -7.49 -8.57 -11.31
C VAL A 420 -6.21 -9.19 -11.82
N VAL A 421 -5.34 -9.59 -10.90
CA VAL A 421 -4.12 -10.34 -11.25
C VAL A 421 -4.48 -11.62 -11.98
N VAL A 422 -5.47 -12.38 -11.49
CA VAL A 422 -5.97 -13.59 -12.16
C VAL A 422 -6.51 -13.27 -13.56
N LEU A 423 -7.43 -12.31 -13.67
CA LEU A 423 -8.11 -12.03 -14.94
C LEU A 423 -7.20 -11.39 -15.99
N PHE A 424 -6.46 -10.34 -15.62
CA PHE A 424 -5.66 -9.56 -16.57
C PHE A 424 -4.26 -10.14 -16.78
N TYR A 425 -3.60 -10.68 -15.75
CA TYR A 425 -2.20 -11.11 -15.87
C TYR A 425 -2.04 -12.61 -15.98
N LEU A 426 -2.81 -13.43 -15.25
CA LEU A 426 -2.68 -14.89 -15.35
C LEU A 426 -3.47 -15.47 -16.54
N ILE A 427 -4.54 -14.78 -16.99
CA ILE A 427 -5.37 -15.22 -18.12
C ILE A 427 -5.12 -14.35 -19.36
N LEU A 428 -5.49 -13.07 -19.32
CA LEU A 428 -5.49 -12.23 -20.52
C LEU A 428 -4.07 -11.97 -21.07
N SER A 429 -3.10 -11.68 -20.20
CA SER A 429 -1.71 -11.40 -20.62
C SER A 429 -1.08 -12.55 -21.42
N PRO A 430 -1.08 -13.82 -20.98
CA PRO A 430 -0.63 -14.95 -21.80
C PRO A 430 -1.35 -15.05 -23.14
N ILE A 431 -2.68 -14.89 -23.16
CA ILE A 431 -3.47 -14.98 -24.38
C ILE A 431 -2.99 -13.93 -25.39
N LEU A 432 -2.90 -12.66 -24.98
CA LEU A 432 -2.45 -11.56 -25.84
C LEU A 432 -0.97 -11.69 -26.22
N TYR A 433 -0.13 -12.14 -25.29
CA TYR A 433 1.31 -12.29 -25.50
C TYR A 433 1.62 -13.37 -26.53
N TYR A 434 1.06 -14.57 -26.38
CA TYR A 434 1.31 -15.68 -27.31
C TYR A 434 0.58 -15.53 -28.66
N THR A 435 -0.49 -14.73 -28.73
CA THR A 435 -1.12 -14.32 -30.00
C THR A 435 -0.41 -13.13 -30.66
N ASN A 436 0.68 -12.64 -30.07
CA ASN A 436 1.51 -11.55 -30.57
C ASN A 436 0.75 -10.23 -30.81
N VAL A 437 -0.20 -9.91 -29.93
CA VAL A 437 -0.89 -8.61 -29.98
C VAL A 437 0.11 -7.48 -29.71
N TRP A 438 0.05 -6.43 -30.52
CA TRP A 438 0.98 -5.28 -30.48
C TRP A 438 2.47 -5.64 -30.60
N ASN A 439 2.79 -6.76 -31.24
CA ASN A 439 4.15 -7.30 -31.36
C ASN A 439 4.82 -7.62 -30.00
N SER A 440 4.03 -7.84 -28.94
CA SER A 440 4.57 -8.03 -27.60
C SER A 440 5.40 -9.30 -27.43
N ALA A 441 5.21 -10.32 -28.28
CA ALA A 441 5.92 -11.60 -28.17
C ALA A 441 7.43 -11.46 -28.43
N TYR A 442 7.86 -10.39 -29.09
CA TYR A 442 9.27 -10.05 -29.30
C TYR A 442 9.93 -9.38 -28.09
N LEU A 443 9.14 -9.05 -27.06
CA LEU A 443 9.56 -8.38 -25.84
C LEU A 443 9.39 -9.29 -24.63
N PRO A 444 10.05 -9.04 -23.50
CA PRO A 444 9.78 -9.78 -22.28
C PRO A 444 8.33 -9.58 -21.82
N LEU A 445 7.69 -10.62 -21.28
CA LEU A 445 6.29 -10.56 -20.85
C LEU A 445 6.10 -9.52 -19.74
N LEU A 446 6.91 -9.59 -18.67
CA LEU A 446 7.02 -8.53 -17.66
C LEU A 446 8.32 -7.75 -17.81
N SER A 447 8.21 -6.45 -18.08
CA SER A 447 9.34 -5.52 -18.05
C SER A 447 8.87 -4.08 -17.92
N SER A 448 9.61 -3.26 -17.17
CA SER A 448 9.45 -1.80 -17.08
C SER A 448 10.32 -1.02 -18.07
N SER A 449 11.07 -1.70 -18.93
CA SER A 449 11.91 -1.07 -19.95
C SER A 449 11.13 -0.74 -21.22
N THR A 450 11.63 0.23 -21.98
CA THR A 450 11.13 0.62 -23.31
C THR A 450 12.03 0.07 -24.40
N PHE A 451 11.44 -0.41 -25.51
CA PHE A 451 12.15 -1.12 -26.56
C PHE A 451 11.99 -0.47 -27.94
N ASP A 452 12.97 -0.69 -28.80
CA ASP A 452 12.88 -0.40 -30.24
C ASP A 452 12.35 -1.61 -31.03
N ASN A 453 12.11 -1.43 -32.33
CA ASN A 453 11.62 -2.44 -33.27
C ASN A 453 12.63 -3.59 -33.52
N THR A 454 13.81 -3.55 -32.90
CA THR A 454 14.79 -4.65 -32.91
C THR A 454 14.79 -5.46 -31.61
N GLY A 455 13.94 -5.09 -30.64
CA GLY A 455 13.85 -5.73 -29.33
C GLY A 455 14.94 -5.30 -28.35
N LYS A 456 15.71 -4.25 -28.69
CA LYS A 456 16.74 -3.68 -27.81
C LYS A 456 16.17 -2.51 -27.01
N ALA A 457 16.87 -2.13 -25.94
CA ALA A 457 16.51 -0.96 -25.16
C ALA A 457 16.50 0.31 -26.04
N TYR A 458 15.42 1.08 -25.96
CA TYR A 458 15.19 2.25 -26.81
C TYR A 458 16.26 3.33 -26.59
N ASN A 459 16.92 3.76 -27.67
CA ASN A 459 17.95 4.79 -27.58
C ASN A 459 17.40 6.21 -27.76
N VAL A 460 17.22 6.91 -26.65
CA VAL A 460 16.62 8.25 -26.56
C VAL A 460 17.46 9.32 -27.25
N THR A 461 18.79 9.24 -27.18
CA THR A 461 19.68 10.28 -27.74
C THR A 461 19.63 10.36 -29.26
N ARG A 462 19.03 9.36 -29.93
CA ARG A 462 18.81 9.38 -31.37
C ARG A 462 17.62 10.24 -31.79
N VAL A 463 16.68 10.53 -30.89
CA VAL A 463 15.40 11.19 -31.24
C VAL A 463 15.22 12.52 -30.50
N VAL A 464 16.27 12.99 -29.83
CA VAL A 464 16.26 14.22 -29.04
C VAL A 464 17.46 15.08 -29.46
N SER A 465 17.20 16.36 -29.71
CA SER A 465 18.20 17.35 -30.08
C SER A 465 19.08 17.76 -28.89
N ALA A 466 20.16 18.52 -29.17
CA ALA A 466 21.02 19.08 -28.12
C ALA A 466 20.27 20.03 -27.15
N HIS A 467 19.13 20.57 -27.56
CA HIS A 467 18.26 21.43 -26.73
C HIS A 467 17.19 20.64 -25.97
N LEU A 468 17.24 19.31 -25.99
CA LEU A 468 16.25 18.40 -25.39
C LEU A 468 14.87 18.42 -26.06
N ASP A 469 14.79 18.98 -27.28
CA ASP A 469 13.58 18.97 -28.10
C ASP A 469 13.50 17.67 -28.91
N PHE A 470 12.28 17.18 -29.12
CA PHE A 470 12.04 15.96 -29.91
C PHE A 470 12.26 16.21 -31.41
N ASP A 471 13.09 15.38 -32.05
CA ASP A 471 13.33 15.41 -33.49
C ASP A 471 12.48 14.34 -34.21
N ILE A 472 11.49 14.81 -34.96
CA ILE A 472 10.57 13.95 -35.70
C ILE A 472 11.27 13.23 -36.86
N ALA A 473 12.23 13.88 -37.52
CA ALA A 473 12.91 13.31 -38.69
C ALA A 473 13.81 12.14 -38.27
N GLU A 474 14.57 12.30 -37.19
CA GLU A 474 15.41 11.22 -36.66
C GLU A 474 14.58 10.10 -36.04
N TYR A 475 13.45 10.42 -35.39
CA TYR A 475 12.50 9.41 -34.93
C TYR A 475 12.00 8.50 -36.06
N LYS A 476 11.60 9.09 -37.20
CA LYS A 476 11.14 8.34 -38.39
C LYS A 476 12.22 7.49 -39.04
N LYS A 477 13.49 7.86 -38.89
CA LYS A 477 14.64 7.06 -39.37
C LYS A 477 15.01 5.93 -38.42
N TYR A 478 14.63 6.03 -37.14
CA TYR A 478 15.01 5.06 -36.11
C TYR A 478 13.96 3.97 -35.90
N SER A 479 12.93 4.24 -35.09
CA SER A 479 11.95 3.23 -34.66
C SER A 479 10.80 3.85 -33.87
N PRO A 480 9.57 3.30 -34.00
CA PRO A 480 8.53 3.49 -32.99
C PRO A 480 8.98 2.92 -31.64
N MET A 481 8.38 3.40 -30.55
CA MET A 481 8.64 2.84 -29.22
C MET A 481 7.63 1.74 -28.90
N TYR A 482 8.14 0.63 -28.38
CA TYR A 482 7.33 -0.49 -27.91
C TYR A 482 7.52 -0.74 -26.41
N ILE A 483 6.45 -1.21 -25.77
CA ILE A 483 6.38 -1.58 -24.36
C ILE A 483 5.89 -3.02 -24.21
N SER A 484 6.27 -3.66 -23.11
CA SER A 484 5.89 -5.05 -22.79
C SER A 484 4.37 -5.23 -22.65
N MET A 485 3.90 -6.48 -22.73
CA MET A 485 2.47 -6.79 -22.57
C MET A 485 1.98 -6.42 -21.16
N SER A 486 2.74 -6.75 -20.12
CA SER A 486 2.38 -6.39 -18.75
C SER A 486 2.25 -4.88 -18.60
N TYR A 487 3.19 -4.11 -19.15
CA TYR A 487 3.20 -2.66 -19.00
C TYR A 487 2.04 -2.00 -19.77
N SER A 488 1.70 -2.55 -20.94
CA SER A 488 0.53 -2.12 -21.72
C SER A 488 -0.78 -2.33 -20.94
N LEU A 489 -0.96 -3.49 -20.32
CA LEU A 489 -2.15 -3.80 -19.52
C LEU A 489 -2.26 -2.89 -18.29
N SER A 490 -1.14 -2.58 -17.65
CA SER A 490 -1.14 -1.68 -16.49
C SER A 490 -1.58 -0.27 -16.85
N TYR A 491 -1.16 0.25 -18.01
CA TYR A 491 -1.68 1.51 -18.52
C TYR A 491 -3.19 1.45 -18.77
N ALA A 492 -3.68 0.38 -19.39
CA ALA A 492 -5.11 0.16 -19.60
C ALA A 492 -5.90 0.21 -18.28
N LEU A 493 -5.44 -0.57 -17.30
CA LEU A 493 -6.03 -0.69 -15.98
C LEU A 493 -6.00 0.64 -15.21
N SER A 494 -4.89 1.37 -15.25
CA SER A 494 -4.79 2.70 -14.66
C SER A 494 -5.76 3.71 -15.30
N PHE A 495 -5.97 3.67 -16.62
CA PHE A 495 -6.96 4.54 -17.28
C PHE A 495 -8.38 4.26 -16.80
N ALA A 496 -8.75 2.98 -16.67
CA ALA A 496 -10.05 2.60 -16.13
C ALA A 496 -10.19 3.03 -14.66
N ALA A 497 -9.18 2.80 -13.83
CA ALA A 497 -9.19 3.08 -12.41
C ALA A 497 -9.47 4.55 -12.08
N VAL A 498 -8.79 5.49 -12.75
CA VAL A 498 -8.93 6.93 -12.44
C VAL A 498 -10.33 7.43 -12.74
N THR A 499 -10.91 7.03 -13.87
CA THR A 499 -12.31 7.40 -14.19
C THR A 499 -13.33 6.64 -13.34
N ALA A 500 -13.04 5.39 -12.98
CA ALA A 500 -13.89 4.60 -12.09
C ALA A 500 -13.97 5.22 -10.69
N VAL A 501 -12.86 5.74 -10.13
CA VAL A 501 -12.85 6.31 -8.77
C VAL A 501 -13.79 7.49 -8.64
N VAL A 502 -13.80 8.39 -9.62
CA VAL A 502 -14.67 9.58 -9.62
C VAL A 502 -16.14 9.18 -9.68
N VAL A 503 -16.49 8.26 -10.58
CA VAL A 503 -17.89 7.79 -10.75
C VAL A 503 -18.32 6.96 -9.55
N HIS A 504 -17.44 6.12 -9.00
CA HIS A 504 -17.71 5.31 -7.82
C HIS A 504 -17.98 6.20 -6.60
N THR A 505 -17.12 7.18 -6.33
CA THR A 505 -17.32 8.13 -5.23
C THR A 505 -18.62 8.91 -5.40
N TYR A 506 -18.95 9.35 -6.62
CA TYR A 506 -20.20 10.05 -6.88
C TYR A 506 -21.44 9.18 -6.58
N LEU A 507 -21.46 7.93 -7.05
CA LEU A 507 -22.62 7.03 -6.90
C LEU A 507 -22.78 6.48 -5.48
N TYR A 508 -21.68 6.12 -4.82
CA TYR A 508 -21.71 5.45 -3.50
C TYR A 508 -21.64 6.43 -2.33
N ASN A 509 -20.91 7.53 -2.46
CA ASN A 509 -20.65 8.47 -1.35
C ASN A 509 -21.13 9.90 -1.63
N GLY A 510 -21.65 10.21 -2.83
CA GLY A 510 -21.99 11.56 -3.24
C GLY A 510 -23.01 12.25 -2.32
N SER A 511 -24.03 11.52 -1.85
CA SER A 511 -25.04 12.05 -0.91
C SER A 511 -24.41 12.44 0.44
N GLU A 512 -23.52 11.60 0.96
CA GLU A 512 -22.83 11.83 2.23
C GLU A 512 -21.84 12.98 2.14
N ILE A 513 -21.10 13.07 1.03
CA ILE A 513 -20.16 14.17 0.77
C ILE A 513 -20.92 15.50 0.72
N TRP A 514 -22.06 15.53 0.02
CA TRP A 514 -22.90 16.72 -0.09
C TRP A 514 -23.54 17.10 1.26
N ALA A 515 -24.03 16.11 2.00
CA ALA A 515 -24.62 16.33 3.31
C ALA A 515 -23.58 16.87 4.31
N LYS A 516 -22.35 16.34 4.33
CA LYS A 516 -21.23 16.86 5.13
C LYS A 516 -20.72 18.23 4.65
N PHE A 517 -20.83 18.53 3.36
CA PHE A 517 -20.54 19.86 2.83
C PHE A 517 -21.54 20.90 3.38
N LYS A 518 -22.84 20.56 3.43
CA LYS A 518 -23.90 21.44 3.97
C LYS A 518 -23.90 21.53 5.49
N ASN A 519 -23.63 20.43 6.19
CA ASN A 519 -23.54 20.36 7.64
C ASN A 519 -22.31 19.54 8.06
N SER A 520 -21.31 20.22 8.62
CA SER A 520 -20.05 19.57 9.02
C SER A 520 -20.20 18.46 10.07
N ARG A 521 -21.33 18.40 10.79
CA ARG A 521 -21.64 17.37 11.81
C ARG A 521 -22.57 16.27 11.31
N HIS A 522 -22.91 16.25 10.02
CA HIS A 522 -23.77 15.20 9.46
C HIS A 522 -23.14 13.82 9.64
N GLY A 523 -23.92 12.83 10.08
CA GLY A 523 -23.47 11.46 10.34
C GLY A 523 -22.82 11.23 11.72
N GLY A 524 -22.99 12.14 12.68
CA GLY A 524 -22.46 12.00 14.03
C GLY A 524 -20.96 12.34 14.17
N GLU A 525 -20.51 12.48 15.42
CA GLU A 525 -19.09 12.68 15.75
C GLU A 525 -18.53 11.40 16.37
N ASP A 526 -17.46 10.86 15.77
CA ASP A 526 -16.68 9.74 16.30
C ASP A 526 -16.23 9.98 17.75
N ILE A 527 -16.15 8.92 18.55
CA ILE A 527 -15.68 9.01 19.95
C ILE A 527 -14.32 9.69 20.03
N HIS A 528 -13.38 9.36 19.15
CA HIS A 528 -12.06 10.01 19.18
C HIS A 528 -12.11 11.47 18.74
N LYS A 529 -13.11 11.89 17.95
CA LYS A 529 -13.35 13.30 17.68
C LYS A 529 -13.94 14.01 18.91
N ARG A 530 -14.85 13.37 19.65
CA ARG A 530 -15.40 13.92 20.90
C ARG A 530 -14.32 14.11 21.97
N LEU A 531 -13.41 13.13 22.11
CA LEU A 531 -12.26 13.21 23.02
C LEU A 531 -11.28 14.34 22.66
N MET A 532 -11.31 14.82 21.40
CA MET A 532 -10.45 15.92 20.96
C MET A 532 -11.00 17.32 21.28
N ARG A 533 -12.25 17.44 21.75
CA ARG A 533 -12.89 18.73 22.09
C ARG A 533 -12.10 19.61 23.08
N PRO A 534 -11.38 19.07 24.10
CA PRO A 534 -10.56 19.89 25.00
C PRO A 534 -9.38 20.58 24.31
N TYR A 535 -8.93 20.09 23.15
CA TYR A 535 -7.81 20.69 22.42
C TYR A 535 -8.28 21.75 21.44
N LYS A 536 -7.55 22.87 21.40
CA LYS A 536 -7.82 23.91 20.41
C LYS A 536 -7.50 23.40 19.01
N GLU A 537 -8.51 23.36 18.15
CA GLU A 537 -8.34 23.00 16.75
C GLU A 537 -7.59 24.09 15.96
N VAL A 538 -7.05 23.66 14.82
CA VAL A 538 -6.44 24.54 13.82
C VAL A 538 -7.58 25.14 12.98
N PRO A 539 -7.72 26.47 12.88
CA PRO A 539 -8.71 27.07 12.00
C PRO A 539 -8.46 26.71 10.52
N ASP A 540 -9.52 26.58 9.71
CA ASP A 540 -9.38 26.25 8.26
C ASP A 540 -8.52 27.29 7.51
N TRP A 541 -8.55 28.56 7.94
CA TRP A 541 -7.77 29.63 7.31
C TRP A 541 -6.25 29.43 7.44
N TRP A 542 -5.76 28.69 8.45
CA TRP A 542 -4.33 28.36 8.55
C TRP A 542 -3.89 27.50 7.35
N TYR A 543 -4.71 26.49 7.01
CA TYR A 543 -4.49 25.66 5.83
C TYR A 543 -4.72 26.44 4.53
N GLY A 544 -5.70 27.34 4.49
CA GLY A 544 -5.91 28.24 3.35
C GLY A 544 -4.70 29.13 3.06
N VAL A 545 -4.14 29.79 4.10
CA VAL A 545 -2.93 30.62 3.98
C VAL A 545 -1.74 29.76 3.55
N LEU A 546 -1.57 28.57 4.13
CA LEU A 546 -0.53 27.63 3.73
C LEU A 546 -0.64 27.26 2.24
N THR A 547 -1.84 26.93 1.76
CA THR A 547 -2.09 26.64 0.34
C THR A 547 -1.69 27.81 -0.54
N VAL A 548 -2.07 29.04 -0.19
CA VAL A 548 -1.71 30.25 -0.96
C VAL A 548 -0.19 30.44 -1.01
N ILE A 549 0.51 30.28 0.12
CA ILE A 549 1.97 30.39 0.18
C ILE A 549 2.61 29.34 -0.74
N VAL A 550 2.19 28.08 -0.63
CA VAL A 550 2.77 26.98 -1.41
C VAL A 550 2.48 27.14 -2.90
N LEU A 551 1.29 27.58 -3.29
CA LEU A 551 0.98 27.92 -4.68
C LEU A 551 1.86 29.06 -5.18
N GLY A 552 2.09 30.09 -4.36
CA GLY A 552 3.02 31.17 -4.68
C GLY A 552 4.45 30.67 -4.93
N LEU A 553 4.96 29.78 -4.07
CA LEU A 553 6.28 29.17 -4.24
C LEU A 553 6.36 28.26 -5.49
N GLY A 554 5.28 27.53 -5.80
CA GLY A 554 5.17 26.72 -7.01
C GLY A 554 5.19 27.59 -8.28
N ILE A 555 4.41 28.68 -8.31
CA ILE A 555 4.40 29.65 -9.41
C ILE A 555 5.79 30.29 -9.59
N LEU A 556 6.44 30.66 -8.49
CA LEU A 556 7.81 31.18 -8.51
C LEU A 556 8.78 30.18 -9.14
N THR A 557 8.69 28.90 -8.74
CA THR A 557 9.54 27.82 -9.27
C THR A 557 9.34 27.61 -10.77
N VAL A 558 8.10 27.65 -11.24
CA VAL A 558 7.76 27.41 -12.64
C VAL A 558 8.10 28.61 -13.54
N LYS A 559 7.95 29.84 -13.04
CA LYS A 559 8.17 31.08 -13.81
C LYS A 559 9.63 31.52 -13.85
N ASN A 560 10.38 31.32 -12.77
CA ASN A 560 11.73 31.87 -12.64
C ASN A 560 12.81 31.02 -13.33
N TRP A 561 12.52 29.74 -13.59
CA TRP A 561 13.42 28.83 -14.30
C TRP A 561 12.77 28.34 -15.59
N ASP A 562 13.58 28.07 -16.62
CA ASP A 562 13.10 27.60 -17.92
C ASP A 562 12.72 26.12 -17.87
N THR A 563 11.56 25.86 -17.28
CA THR A 563 11.01 24.53 -17.05
C THR A 563 10.11 24.05 -18.19
N GLY A 564 9.70 24.96 -19.08
CA GLY A 564 8.73 24.73 -20.14
C GLY A 564 7.27 24.57 -19.71
N LEU A 565 6.97 24.54 -18.40
CA LEU A 565 5.62 24.46 -17.85
C LEU A 565 5.02 25.87 -17.70
N PRO A 566 3.86 26.19 -18.29
CA PRO A 566 3.19 27.47 -18.03
C PRO A 566 2.48 27.49 -16.67
N VAL A 567 2.33 28.69 -16.10
CA VAL A 567 1.68 28.91 -14.79
C VAL A 567 0.24 28.38 -14.76
N TRP A 568 -0.52 28.55 -15.84
CA TRP A 568 -1.88 28.01 -15.92
C TRP A 568 -1.89 26.48 -15.85
N GLY A 569 -0.86 25.82 -16.41
CA GLY A 569 -0.71 24.37 -16.36
C GLY A 569 -0.46 23.88 -14.95
N PHE A 570 0.37 24.58 -14.19
CA PHE A 570 0.57 24.32 -12.76
C PHE A 570 -0.74 24.47 -11.97
N ILE A 571 -1.49 25.56 -12.14
CA ILE A 571 -2.70 25.83 -11.35
C ILE A 571 -3.85 24.91 -11.76
N VAL A 572 -4.16 24.80 -13.04
CA VAL A 572 -5.35 24.08 -13.52
C VAL A 572 -5.10 22.58 -13.57
N VAL A 573 -3.99 22.14 -14.15
CA VAL A 573 -3.73 20.71 -14.33
C VAL A 573 -3.20 20.09 -13.04
N CYS A 574 -2.20 20.68 -12.39
CA CYS A 574 -1.59 20.04 -11.22
C CYS A 574 -2.45 20.24 -9.96
N PHE A 575 -2.69 21.50 -9.58
CA PHE A 575 -3.45 21.79 -8.36
C PHE A 575 -4.95 21.48 -8.52
N GLY A 576 -5.56 21.83 -9.66
CA GLY A 576 -6.98 21.56 -9.92
C GLY A 576 -7.32 20.07 -9.87
N MET A 577 -6.48 19.21 -10.46
CA MET A 577 -6.63 17.75 -10.34
C MET A 577 -6.48 17.27 -8.89
N GLY A 578 -5.54 17.83 -8.13
CA GLY A 578 -5.41 17.57 -6.70
C GLY A 578 -6.68 17.88 -5.93
N VAL A 579 -7.31 19.04 -6.18
CA VAL A 579 -8.58 19.43 -5.56
C VAL A 579 -9.71 18.45 -5.88
N VAL A 580 -9.78 17.97 -7.12
CA VAL A 580 -10.83 17.02 -7.55
C VAL A 580 -10.63 15.63 -6.95
N LEU A 581 -9.38 15.15 -6.90
CA LEU A 581 -9.08 13.75 -6.56
C LEU A 581 -8.78 13.52 -5.08
N ILE A 582 -8.46 14.54 -4.28
CA ILE A 582 -8.12 14.36 -2.87
C ILE A 582 -9.25 13.70 -2.05
N ILE A 583 -10.51 14.03 -2.32
CA ILE A 583 -11.65 13.46 -1.59
C ILE A 583 -11.95 12.02 -2.07
N PRO A 584 -12.13 11.74 -3.38
CA PRO A 584 -12.31 10.37 -3.88
C PRO A 584 -11.22 9.41 -3.43
N GLU A 585 -9.96 9.78 -3.63
CA GLU A 585 -8.82 8.95 -3.25
C GLU A 585 -8.72 8.80 -1.73
N GLY A 586 -8.96 9.86 -0.96
CA GLY A 586 -8.89 9.79 0.49
C GLY A 586 -9.98 8.92 1.12
N ILE A 587 -11.18 8.90 0.55
CA ILE A 587 -12.24 7.98 0.98
C ILE A 587 -11.84 6.53 0.65
N LEU A 588 -11.28 6.31 -0.54
CA LEU A 588 -10.84 5.00 -0.97
C LEU A 588 -9.72 4.48 -0.06
N GLU A 589 -8.64 5.23 0.10
CA GLU A 589 -7.49 4.83 0.91
C GLU A 589 -7.85 4.68 2.39
N GLY A 590 -8.56 5.66 2.97
CA GLY A 590 -8.89 5.65 4.39
C GLY A 590 -9.79 4.48 4.81
N THR A 591 -10.49 3.86 3.86
CA THR A 591 -11.33 2.67 4.12
C THR A 591 -10.71 1.35 3.68
N THR A 592 -9.89 1.35 2.63
CA THR A 592 -9.42 0.11 1.98
C THR A 592 -7.92 -0.12 2.13
N ASN A 593 -7.17 0.88 2.58
CA ASN A 593 -5.71 0.89 2.61
C ASN A 593 -5.06 0.76 1.20
N GLN A 594 -5.78 1.11 0.14
CA GLN A 594 -5.29 1.06 -1.25
C GLN A 594 -5.37 2.45 -1.91
N ARG A 595 -4.38 2.78 -2.74
CA ARG A 595 -4.22 4.08 -3.41
C ARG A 595 -4.26 3.94 -4.91
N VAL A 596 -4.91 4.86 -5.63
CA VAL A 596 -4.82 4.86 -7.10
C VAL A 596 -3.55 5.54 -7.59
N PHE A 597 -2.89 4.90 -8.55
CA PHE A 597 -1.68 5.43 -9.17
C PHE A 597 -2.02 6.52 -10.21
N LEU A 598 -2.08 7.79 -9.76
CA LEU A 598 -2.44 8.93 -10.64
C LEU A 598 -1.31 9.42 -11.55
N ASN A 599 -0.09 8.91 -11.36
CA ASN A 599 1.11 9.34 -12.10
C ASN A 599 0.93 9.26 -13.62
N ILE A 600 0.34 8.18 -14.13
CA ILE A 600 0.21 7.98 -15.59
C ILE A 600 -0.73 9.03 -16.21
N ILE A 601 -1.83 9.37 -15.53
CA ILE A 601 -2.78 10.38 -16.03
C ILE A 601 -2.16 11.78 -16.07
N THR A 602 -1.39 12.12 -15.05
CA THR A 602 -0.68 13.42 -15.00
C THR A 602 0.28 13.56 -16.19
N GLU A 603 1.00 12.49 -16.52
CA GLU A 603 1.94 12.44 -17.64
C GLU A 603 1.23 12.42 -19.00
N LEU A 604 0.09 11.72 -19.10
CA LEU A 604 -0.76 11.69 -20.29
C LEU A 604 -1.29 13.09 -20.64
N ILE A 605 -1.88 13.79 -19.66
CA ILE A 605 -2.40 15.15 -19.86
C ILE A 605 -1.28 16.09 -20.27
N ALA A 606 -0.13 16.03 -19.57
CA ALA A 606 1.02 16.86 -19.89
C ALA A 606 1.58 16.58 -21.29
N GLY A 607 1.62 15.31 -21.72
CA GLY A 607 2.08 14.93 -23.06
C GLY A 607 1.15 15.42 -24.17
N TYR A 608 -0.16 15.48 -23.94
CA TYR A 608 -1.10 16.09 -24.88
C TYR A 608 -1.05 17.62 -24.88
N ALA A 609 -0.86 18.25 -23.71
CA ALA A 609 -0.82 19.70 -23.57
C ALA A 609 0.50 20.34 -24.04
N TRP A 610 1.63 19.69 -23.78
CA TRP A 610 2.98 20.15 -24.12
C TRP A 610 3.82 19.03 -24.76
N PRO A 611 3.50 18.64 -26.00
CA PRO A 611 4.22 17.58 -26.69
C PRO A 611 5.69 17.97 -26.89
N GLY A 612 6.59 17.00 -26.69
CA GLY A 612 8.03 17.18 -26.89
C GLY A 612 8.76 17.85 -25.73
N LYS A 613 8.08 18.16 -24.60
CA LYS A 613 8.69 18.83 -23.44
C LYS A 613 8.84 17.88 -22.23
N PRO A 614 9.97 17.15 -22.08
CA PRO A 614 10.16 16.18 -21.00
C PRO A 614 10.17 16.80 -19.60
N ILE A 615 10.84 17.94 -19.41
CA ILE A 615 10.96 18.58 -18.09
C ILE A 615 9.58 19.06 -17.59
N ALA A 616 8.79 19.69 -18.47
CA ALA A 616 7.44 20.11 -18.15
C ALA A 616 6.56 18.91 -17.79
N ASN A 617 6.66 17.80 -18.53
CA ASN A 617 5.94 16.56 -18.25
C ASN A 617 6.29 16.00 -16.85
N MET A 618 7.58 15.93 -16.53
CA MET A 618 8.04 15.49 -15.21
C MET A 618 7.55 16.40 -14.08
N MET A 619 7.53 17.73 -14.29
CA MET A 619 7.02 18.66 -13.28
C MET A 619 5.52 18.52 -13.07
N VAL A 620 4.72 18.34 -14.13
CA VAL A 620 3.29 18.06 -14.01
C VAL A 620 3.06 16.75 -13.28
N LYS A 621 3.87 15.72 -13.56
CA LYS A 621 3.84 14.48 -12.80
C LYS A 621 4.08 14.70 -11.32
N MET A 622 5.13 15.43 -10.96
CA MET A 622 5.46 15.67 -9.56
C MET A 622 4.38 16.49 -8.86
N TYR A 623 3.98 17.64 -9.40
CA TYR A 623 2.98 18.48 -8.74
C TYR A 623 1.58 17.85 -8.74
N GLY A 624 1.17 17.23 -9.85
CA GLY A 624 -0.14 16.61 -9.98
C GLY A 624 -0.29 15.41 -9.07
N TYR A 625 0.62 14.43 -9.14
CA TYR A 625 0.57 13.23 -8.30
C TYR A 625 0.81 13.53 -6.81
N ASN A 626 1.83 14.33 -6.48
CA ASN A 626 2.17 14.58 -5.08
C ASN A 626 1.11 15.38 -4.33
N SER A 627 0.35 16.23 -5.01
CA SER A 627 -0.74 16.97 -4.38
C SER A 627 -1.75 16.06 -3.69
N VAL A 628 -2.06 14.92 -4.31
CA VAL A 628 -2.93 13.90 -3.73
C VAL A 628 -2.12 13.00 -2.81
N LYS A 629 -1.04 12.37 -3.30
CA LYS A 629 -0.27 11.37 -2.53
C LYS A 629 0.17 11.90 -1.17
N HIS A 630 0.84 13.05 -1.12
CA HIS A 630 1.27 13.64 0.15
C HIS A 630 0.11 14.24 0.93
N GLY A 631 -0.94 14.73 0.26
CA GLY A 631 -2.17 15.14 0.95
C GLY A 631 -2.79 13.99 1.75
N LEU A 632 -2.80 12.77 1.19
CA LEU A 632 -3.29 11.59 1.90
C LEU A 632 -2.33 11.13 3.00
N ASP A 633 -1.01 11.20 2.78
CA ASP A 633 -0.02 10.96 3.84
C ASP A 633 -0.25 11.90 5.05
N PHE A 634 -0.47 13.19 4.80
CA PHE A 634 -0.81 14.16 5.86
C PHE A 634 -2.17 13.88 6.50
N ALA A 635 -3.19 13.47 5.72
CA ALA A 635 -4.50 13.11 6.27
C ALA A 635 -4.41 11.88 7.19
N MET A 636 -3.61 10.88 6.80
CA MET A 636 -3.30 9.71 7.61
C MET A 636 -2.58 10.09 8.91
N ASP A 637 -1.59 10.98 8.85
CA ASP A 637 -0.91 11.50 10.03
C ASP A 637 -1.86 12.29 10.95
N LEU A 638 -2.77 13.09 10.40
CA LEU A 638 -3.80 13.79 11.16
C LEU A 638 -4.75 12.81 11.87
N LYS A 639 -5.09 11.69 11.22
CA LYS A 639 -5.89 10.62 11.83
C LYS A 639 -5.11 9.92 12.95
N LEU A 640 -3.85 9.59 12.73
CA LEU A 640 -2.97 9.05 13.79
C LEU A 640 -2.86 10.04 14.96
N GLY A 641 -2.75 11.34 14.69
CA GLY A 641 -2.80 12.40 15.70
C GLY A 641 -4.10 12.41 16.50
N GLN A 642 -5.25 12.15 15.86
CA GLN A 642 -6.55 11.97 16.54
C GLN A 642 -6.57 10.69 17.39
N TYR A 643 -5.99 9.59 16.93
CA TYR A 643 -5.91 8.33 17.71
C TYR A 643 -4.96 8.42 18.90
N MET A 644 -3.90 9.23 18.80
CA MET A 644 -2.93 9.47 19.88
C MET A 644 -3.26 10.69 20.75
N LYS A 645 -4.34 11.41 20.42
CA LYS A 645 -4.86 12.57 21.15
C LYS A 645 -3.82 13.70 21.26
N ILE A 646 -3.15 13.98 20.15
CA ILE A 646 -2.13 15.04 20.05
C ILE A 646 -2.81 16.38 19.79
N PRO A 647 -2.48 17.45 20.54
CA PRO A 647 -3.02 18.79 20.29
C PRO A 647 -2.86 19.22 18.81
N PRO A 648 -3.94 19.51 18.06
CA PRO A 648 -3.86 19.70 16.61
C PRO A 648 -2.96 20.85 16.17
N ARG A 649 -2.90 21.95 16.94
CA ARG A 649 -2.03 23.10 16.63
C ARG A 649 -0.55 22.76 16.77
N VAL A 650 -0.18 21.93 17.74
CA VAL A 650 1.20 21.49 17.93
C VAL A 650 1.59 20.57 16.78
N LEU A 651 0.70 19.65 16.41
CA LEU A 651 0.90 18.76 15.28
C LEU A 651 1.08 19.53 13.96
N PHE A 652 0.24 20.52 13.69
CA PHE A 652 0.35 21.36 12.49
C PHE A 652 1.71 22.06 12.37
N VAL A 653 2.17 22.71 13.46
CA VAL A 653 3.47 23.41 13.46
C VAL A 653 4.62 22.41 13.38
N GLY A 654 4.52 21.26 14.05
CA GLY A 654 5.51 20.19 14.00
C GLY A 654 5.69 19.63 12.60
N GLN A 655 4.59 19.30 11.92
CA GLN A 655 4.62 18.81 10.54
C GLN A 655 5.18 19.85 9.57
N LEU A 656 4.75 21.11 9.68
CA LEU A 656 5.28 22.21 8.87
C LEU A 656 6.79 22.39 9.03
N TYR A 657 7.27 22.41 10.28
CA TYR A 657 8.68 22.51 10.61
C TYR A 657 9.47 21.30 10.06
N SER A 658 8.96 20.09 10.27
CA SER A 658 9.57 18.86 9.75
C SER A 658 9.66 18.84 8.23
N SER A 659 8.62 19.25 7.50
CA SER A 659 8.65 19.28 6.03
C SER A 659 9.70 20.24 5.50
N ILE A 660 9.82 21.44 6.09
CA ILE A 660 10.83 22.43 5.70
C ILE A 660 12.24 21.90 5.99
N LEU A 661 12.46 21.38 7.20
CA LEU A 661 13.75 20.85 7.63
C LEU A 661 14.17 19.62 6.82
N ALA A 662 13.26 18.65 6.64
CA ALA A 662 13.51 17.46 5.84
C ALA A 662 13.86 17.84 4.40
N THR A 663 13.12 18.76 3.79
CA THR A 663 13.42 19.23 2.43
C THR A 663 14.79 19.89 2.35
N ALA A 664 15.15 20.75 3.30
CA ALA A 664 16.46 21.40 3.33
C ALA A 664 17.60 20.37 3.43
N VAL A 665 17.45 19.38 4.31
CA VAL A 665 18.44 18.30 4.49
C VAL A 665 18.54 17.42 3.25
N GLN A 666 17.41 16.99 2.67
CA GLN A 666 17.41 16.17 1.45
C GLN A 666 18.07 16.92 0.28
N VAL A 667 17.77 18.20 0.08
CA VAL A 667 18.45 18.99 -0.98
C VAL A 667 19.94 19.17 -0.68
N GLY A 668 20.31 19.44 0.57
CA GLY A 668 21.70 19.58 0.98
C GLY A 668 22.51 18.31 0.71
N VAL A 669 22.00 17.15 1.13
CA VAL A 669 22.64 15.85 0.89
C VAL A 669 22.72 15.54 -0.60
N LEU A 670 21.63 15.74 -1.35
CA LEU A 670 21.63 15.50 -2.81
C LEU A 670 22.69 16.34 -3.52
N ARG A 671 22.79 17.64 -3.19
CA ARG A 671 23.76 18.55 -3.79
C ARG A 671 25.19 18.16 -3.42
N TRP A 672 25.42 17.80 -2.16
CA TRP A 672 26.70 17.28 -1.71
C TRP A 672 27.08 15.98 -2.44
N MET A 673 26.13 15.08 -2.68
CA MET A 673 26.38 13.84 -3.44
C MET A 673 26.78 14.12 -4.88
N MET A 674 26.10 15.06 -5.56
CA MET A 674 26.43 15.45 -6.93
C MET A 674 27.85 16.04 -7.07
N SER A 675 28.36 16.75 -6.05
CA SER A 675 29.69 17.34 -6.09
C SER A 675 30.81 16.40 -5.63
N ASN A 676 30.51 15.43 -4.74
CA ASN A 676 31.54 14.60 -4.09
C ASN A 676 31.59 13.15 -4.61
N ILE A 677 30.50 12.62 -5.18
CA ILE A 677 30.46 11.26 -5.71
C ILE A 677 30.77 11.30 -7.21
N LYS A 678 31.91 10.73 -7.59
CA LYS A 678 32.30 10.58 -9.00
C LYS A 678 31.35 9.63 -9.73
N ASP A 679 31.02 9.94 -10.98
CA ASP A 679 30.15 9.15 -11.85
C ASP A 679 28.79 8.80 -11.23
N LEU A 680 28.18 9.75 -10.51
CA LEU A 680 26.85 9.57 -9.92
C LEU A 680 25.81 9.24 -11.00
N CYS A 681 24.96 8.24 -10.73
CA CYS A 681 23.96 7.67 -11.65
C CYS A 681 24.51 6.88 -12.85
N SER A 682 25.83 6.73 -12.98
CA SER A 682 26.41 5.85 -13.99
C SER A 682 26.14 4.38 -13.65
N PRO A 683 25.76 3.52 -14.63
CA PRO A 683 25.66 2.07 -14.42
C PRO A 683 26.98 1.42 -13.96
N LYS A 684 28.12 2.09 -14.23
CA LYS A 684 29.46 1.62 -13.88
C LYS A 684 29.99 2.19 -12.54
N ASN A 685 29.15 2.92 -11.80
CA ASN A 685 29.55 3.54 -10.53
C ASN A 685 30.06 2.47 -9.53
N THR A 686 31.29 2.63 -9.04
CA THR A 686 31.95 1.65 -8.14
C THR A 686 31.24 1.50 -6.80
N GLN A 687 30.56 2.56 -6.33
CA GLN A 687 29.81 2.59 -5.08
C GLN A 687 28.33 2.21 -5.24
N ARG A 688 27.93 1.83 -6.47
CA ARG A 688 26.56 1.43 -6.87
C ARG A 688 25.50 2.53 -6.78
N PHE A 689 25.90 3.80 -6.86
CA PHE A 689 24.94 4.89 -7.03
C PHE A 689 24.46 4.98 -8.48
N THR A 690 23.62 4.02 -8.90
CA THR A 690 23.11 3.91 -10.29
C THR A 690 21.79 4.66 -10.52
N CYS A 691 21.15 5.18 -9.46
CA CYS A 691 19.93 5.99 -9.55
C CYS A 691 18.76 5.31 -10.30
N ASN A 692 18.50 4.02 -10.04
CA ASN A 692 17.47 3.25 -10.75
C ASN A 692 16.07 3.89 -10.65
N GLY A 693 15.68 4.46 -9.50
CA GLY A 693 14.41 5.17 -9.35
C GLY A 693 14.31 6.38 -10.30
N SER A 694 15.35 7.20 -10.37
CA SER A 694 15.43 8.34 -11.30
C SER A 694 15.45 7.89 -12.76
N LYS A 695 16.04 6.72 -13.07
CA LYS A 695 16.01 6.11 -14.40
C LYS A 695 14.58 5.76 -14.84
N VAL A 696 13.73 5.28 -13.95
CA VAL A 696 12.31 5.01 -14.27
C VAL A 696 11.58 6.32 -14.58
N VAL A 697 11.80 7.36 -13.79
CA VAL A 697 11.22 8.69 -14.06
C VAL A 697 11.72 9.26 -15.37
N TYR A 698 13.00 9.09 -15.68
CA TYR A 698 13.59 9.47 -16.96
C TYR A 698 12.92 8.72 -18.12
N ASN A 699 12.86 7.38 -18.08
CA ASN A 699 12.20 6.58 -19.13
C ASN A 699 10.73 6.98 -19.32
N ALA A 700 9.99 7.22 -18.23
CA ALA A 700 8.60 7.68 -18.31
C ALA A 700 8.50 9.06 -18.98
N SER A 701 9.42 9.99 -18.70
CA SER A 701 9.48 11.30 -19.36
C SER A 701 9.75 11.19 -20.86
N VAL A 702 10.42 10.12 -21.32
CA VAL A 702 10.60 9.86 -22.75
C VAL A 702 9.31 9.38 -23.40
N VAL A 703 8.62 8.42 -22.76
CA VAL A 703 7.32 7.90 -23.24
C VAL A 703 6.32 9.04 -23.37
N TRP A 704 6.10 9.77 -22.27
CA TRP A 704 4.99 10.71 -22.15
C TRP A 704 5.33 12.15 -22.53
N GLY A 705 6.58 12.56 -22.33
CA GLY A 705 7.04 13.93 -22.60
C GLY A 705 7.65 14.10 -23.99
N VAL A 706 8.65 13.29 -24.33
CA VAL A 706 9.41 13.42 -25.59
C VAL A 706 8.62 12.89 -26.78
N ILE A 707 8.33 11.58 -26.78
CA ILE A 707 7.60 10.91 -27.86
C ILE A 707 6.14 11.36 -27.83
N GLY A 708 5.60 11.50 -26.62
CA GLY A 708 4.25 11.99 -26.39
C GLY A 708 3.18 10.93 -26.70
N PRO A 709 2.02 11.04 -26.05
CA PRO A 709 0.94 10.07 -26.20
C PRO A 709 0.35 10.03 -27.61
N GLN A 710 0.49 11.10 -28.40
CA GLN A 710 0.01 11.20 -29.78
C GLN A 710 0.61 10.10 -30.67
N ARG A 711 1.86 9.67 -30.42
CA ARG A 711 2.56 8.71 -31.26
C ARG A 711 2.39 7.25 -30.81
N MET A 712 1.81 7.04 -29.64
CA MET A 712 1.60 5.70 -29.07
C MET A 712 0.12 5.33 -28.96
N PHE A 713 -0.73 6.27 -28.55
CA PHE A 713 -2.12 6.02 -28.15
C PHE A 713 -3.18 6.75 -29.00
N GLN A 714 -2.78 7.65 -29.91
CA GLN A 714 -3.74 8.28 -30.82
C GLN A 714 -4.28 7.26 -31.83
N SER A 715 -5.45 7.54 -32.40
CA SER A 715 -6.05 6.72 -33.46
C SER A 715 -5.05 6.41 -34.58
N GLY A 716 -4.96 5.12 -34.96
CA GLY A 716 -4.00 4.62 -35.95
C GLY A 716 -2.62 4.23 -35.40
N GLN A 717 -2.35 4.47 -34.11
CA GLN A 717 -1.13 4.02 -33.43
C GLN A 717 -1.31 2.67 -32.73
N VAL A 718 -0.18 2.03 -32.41
CA VAL A 718 -0.10 0.65 -31.90
C VAL A 718 -1.00 0.42 -30.69
N TYR A 719 -1.02 1.36 -29.73
CA TYR A 719 -1.69 1.19 -28.43
C TYR A 719 -3.01 1.98 -28.32
N SER A 720 -3.59 2.40 -29.45
CA SER A 720 -4.82 3.20 -29.48
C SER A 720 -6.01 2.55 -28.76
N ALA A 721 -6.12 1.23 -28.81
CA ALA A 721 -7.18 0.47 -28.14
C ALA A 721 -7.18 0.64 -26.61
N LEU A 722 -6.03 0.95 -25.99
CA LEU A 722 -5.94 1.14 -24.54
C LEU A 722 -6.75 2.36 -24.06
N MET A 723 -6.95 3.37 -24.92
CA MET A 723 -7.72 4.57 -24.58
C MET A 723 -9.19 4.26 -24.27
N TYR A 724 -9.76 3.15 -24.76
CA TYR A 724 -11.14 2.75 -24.44
C TYR A 724 -11.34 2.41 -22.96
N PHE A 725 -10.27 2.11 -22.22
CA PHE A 725 -10.38 1.80 -20.80
C PHE A 725 -10.89 2.99 -19.96
N PHE A 726 -10.71 4.24 -20.44
CA PHE A 726 -11.34 5.42 -19.84
C PHE A 726 -12.87 5.36 -19.83
N LEU A 727 -13.48 4.65 -20.78
CA LEU A 727 -14.93 4.43 -20.84
C LEU A 727 -15.33 3.16 -20.08
N ILE A 728 -14.50 2.11 -20.15
CA ILE A 728 -14.77 0.84 -19.46
C ILE A 728 -14.89 1.05 -17.94
N GLY A 729 -14.02 1.86 -17.34
CA GLY A 729 -14.05 2.14 -15.90
C GLY A 729 -15.41 2.65 -15.39
N PRO A 730 -15.93 3.77 -15.91
CA PRO A 730 -17.25 4.31 -15.60
C PRO A 730 -18.39 3.34 -15.90
N VAL A 731 -18.37 2.70 -17.07
CA VAL A 731 -19.44 1.78 -17.49
C VAL A 731 -19.54 0.60 -16.52
N VAL A 732 -18.42 -0.04 -16.19
CA VAL A 732 -18.40 -1.15 -15.23
C VAL A 732 -18.83 -0.70 -13.85
N THR A 733 -18.41 0.50 -13.42
CA THR A 733 -18.82 1.06 -12.13
C THR A 733 -20.33 1.29 -12.05
N ILE A 734 -20.93 1.86 -13.10
CA ILE A 734 -22.38 2.07 -13.19
C ILE A 734 -23.12 0.73 -13.20
N LEU A 735 -22.65 -0.24 -13.99
CA LEU A 735 -23.27 -1.57 -14.08
C LEU A 735 -23.26 -2.29 -12.72
N VAL A 736 -22.11 -2.31 -12.04
CA VAL A 736 -22.00 -2.92 -10.71
C VAL A 736 -22.88 -2.18 -9.70
N TYR A 737 -22.94 -0.86 -9.75
CA TYR A 737 -23.81 -0.07 -8.88
C TYR A 737 -25.31 -0.37 -9.09
N LEU A 738 -25.76 -0.46 -10.35
CA LEU A 738 -27.15 -0.79 -10.68
C LEU A 738 -27.52 -2.21 -10.21
N LEU A 739 -26.62 -3.18 -10.40
CA LEU A 739 -26.80 -4.55 -9.93
C LEU A 739 -26.82 -4.62 -8.40
N TYR A 740 -25.94 -3.88 -7.72
CA TYR A 740 -25.93 -3.75 -6.27
C TYR A 740 -27.25 -3.14 -5.76
N ARG A 741 -27.76 -2.09 -6.40
CA ARG A 741 -29.05 -1.48 -6.01
C ARG A 741 -30.24 -2.43 -6.20
N ARG A 742 -30.19 -3.30 -7.21
CA ARG A 742 -31.21 -4.34 -7.44
C ARG A 742 -31.12 -5.49 -6.42
N HIS A 743 -29.90 -5.87 -6.03
CA HIS A 743 -29.64 -6.98 -5.11
C HIS A 743 -28.70 -6.54 -3.95
N PRO A 744 -29.20 -5.76 -2.97
CA PRO A 744 -28.37 -5.13 -1.95
C PRO A 744 -27.71 -6.12 -0.97
N ASN A 745 -28.31 -7.30 -0.77
CA ASN A 745 -27.79 -8.34 0.12
C ASN A 745 -26.86 -9.36 -0.58
N SER A 746 -26.58 -9.16 -1.88
CA SER A 746 -25.70 -10.03 -2.65
C SER A 746 -24.22 -9.74 -2.36
N TRP A 747 -23.33 -10.66 -2.76
CA TRP A 747 -21.88 -10.51 -2.68
C TRP A 747 -21.32 -9.28 -3.44
N LEU A 748 -22.11 -8.71 -4.36
CA LEU A 748 -21.80 -7.50 -5.13
C LEU A 748 -21.39 -6.30 -4.26
N LYS A 749 -21.86 -6.25 -3.01
CA LYS A 749 -21.50 -5.19 -2.05
C LYS A 749 -20.01 -5.16 -1.70
N TYR A 750 -19.30 -6.28 -1.88
CA TYR A 750 -17.86 -6.39 -1.63
C TYR A 750 -17.00 -6.00 -2.84
N ILE A 751 -17.61 -5.77 -4.01
CA ILE A 751 -16.87 -5.36 -5.21
C ILE A 751 -16.56 -3.88 -5.14
N ASN A 752 -15.29 -3.53 -5.22
CA ASN A 752 -14.82 -2.15 -5.34
C ASN A 752 -14.16 -1.99 -6.72
N VAL A 753 -14.90 -1.42 -7.66
CA VAL A 753 -14.47 -1.31 -9.08
C VAL A 753 -13.20 -0.47 -9.26
N PRO A 754 -13.03 0.69 -8.60
CA PRO A 754 -11.77 1.43 -8.64
C PRO A 754 -10.57 0.60 -8.20
N ILE A 755 -10.69 -0.16 -7.11
CA ILE A 755 -9.60 -1.03 -6.61
C ILE A 755 -9.37 -2.20 -7.54
N PHE A 756 -10.43 -2.78 -8.09
CA PHE A 756 -10.31 -3.81 -9.12
C PHE A 756 -9.42 -3.28 -10.26
N PHE A 757 -9.74 -2.15 -10.88
CA PHE A 757 -8.88 -1.64 -11.95
C PHE A 757 -7.51 -1.15 -11.47
N ASN A 758 -7.38 -0.67 -10.24
CA ASN A 758 -6.12 -0.11 -9.77
C ASN A 758 -5.12 -1.13 -9.22
N ALA A 759 -5.60 -2.24 -8.67
CA ALA A 759 -4.80 -3.12 -7.83
C ALA A 759 -3.50 -3.56 -8.51
N ALA A 760 -3.54 -3.87 -9.81
CA ALA A 760 -2.37 -4.31 -10.56
C ALA A 760 -1.58 -3.16 -11.23
N GLY A 761 -1.92 -1.90 -10.95
CA GLY A 761 -1.27 -0.72 -11.53
C GLY A 761 0.21 -0.58 -11.18
N ASN A 762 0.69 -1.26 -10.14
CA ASN A 762 2.10 -1.29 -9.76
C ASN A 762 2.91 -2.40 -10.48
N ILE A 763 2.30 -3.20 -11.36
CA ILE A 763 2.99 -4.21 -12.16
C ILE A 763 3.43 -3.58 -13.48
N PRO A 764 4.69 -3.29 -13.79
CA PRO A 764 5.89 -3.28 -12.95
C PRO A 764 6.11 -1.94 -12.21
N PRO A 765 6.97 -1.89 -11.17
CA PRO A 765 8.03 -2.84 -10.82
C PRO A 765 7.58 -4.09 -10.04
N ALA A 766 6.36 -4.12 -9.52
CA ALA A 766 5.84 -5.32 -8.89
C ALA A 766 5.64 -6.45 -9.90
N ASN A 767 5.60 -7.69 -9.42
CA ASN A 767 5.24 -8.86 -10.21
C ASN A 767 3.95 -9.49 -9.67
N THR A 768 3.35 -10.37 -10.47
CA THR A 768 2.14 -11.12 -10.12
C THR A 768 2.35 -12.01 -8.90
N THR A 769 3.57 -12.50 -8.69
CA THR A 769 3.97 -13.28 -7.53
C THR A 769 3.75 -12.52 -6.23
N GLN A 770 4.21 -11.27 -6.13
CA GLN A 770 4.09 -10.45 -4.93
C GLN A 770 2.62 -10.20 -4.56
N TYR A 771 1.76 -9.95 -5.54
CA TYR A 771 0.31 -9.84 -5.31
C TYR A 771 -0.32 -11.16 -4.85
N SER A 772 0.16 -12.28 -5.38
CA SER A 772 -0.33 -13.60 -4.99
C SER A 772 0.10 -13.97 -3.56
N LEU A 773 1.34 -13.66 -3.18
CA LEU A 773 1.84 -13.79 -1.80
C LEU A 773 1.03 -12.91 -0.84
N TRP A 774 0.79 -11.66 -1.23
CA TRP A 774 -0.03 -10.73 -0.47
C TRP A 774 -1.46 -11.29 -0.24
N PHE A 775 -2.06 -11.90 -1.27
CA PHE A 775 -3.35 -12.60 -1.15
C PHE A 775 -3.31 -13.79 -0.19
N ILE A 776 -2.30 -14.66 -0.31
CA ILE A 776 -2.16 -15.86 0.54
C ILE A 776 -2.06 -15.45 2.02
N PHE A 777 -1.20 -14.48 2.34
CA PHE A 777 -1.07 -13.99 3.73
C PHE A 777 -2.34 -13.29 4.21
N GLY A 778 -3.00 -12.50 3.36
CA GLY A 778 -4.30 -11.91 3.67
C GLY A 778 -5.37 -12.97 3.96
N PHE A 779 -5.41 -14.07 3.20
CA PHE A 779 -6.32 -15.19 3.42
C PHE A 779 -6.04 -15.91 4.76
N VAL A 780 -4.77 -16.20 5.05
CA VAL A 780 -4.41 -16.87 6.30
C VAL A 780 -4.77 -16.01 7.52
N PHE A 781 -4.34 -14.76 7.56
CA PHE A 781 -4.52 -13.93 8.75
C PHE A 781 -5.90 -13.30 8.85
N ASN A 782 -6.42 -12.70 7.78
CA ASN A 782 -7.66 -11.93 7.83
C ASN A 782 -8.92 -12.75 7.53
N PHE A 783 -8.79 -13.96 6.95
CA PHE A 783 -9.94 -14.85 6.76
C PHE A 783 -9.91 -16.06 7.69
N LEU A 784 -8.84 -16.86 7.70
CA LEU A 784 -8.80 -18.09 8.51
C LEU A 784 -8.61 -17.80 10.01
N ILE A 785 -7.55 -17.08 10.38
CA ILE A 785 -7.24 -16.78 11.79
C ILE A 785 -8.32 -15.89 12.38
N ARG A 786 -8.78 -14.85 11.66
CA ARG A 786 -9.88 -13.99 12.12
C ARG A 786 -11.15 -14.79 12.48
N ARG A 787 -11.50 -15.84 11.70
CA ARG A 787 -12.70 -16.65 11.95
C ARG A 787 -12.51 -17.72 13.03
N LYS A 788 -11.32 -18.33 13.13
CA LYS A 788 -11.05 -19.42 14.07
C LYS A 788 -10.54 -18.94 15.45
N ALA A 789 -9.81 -17.83 15.49
CA ALA A 789 -9.15 -17.30 16.69
C ALA A 789 -9.23 -15.75 16.73
N PHE A 790 -10.45 -15.22 16.84
CA PHE A 790 -10.72 -13.79 16.77
C PHE A 790 -10.01 -12.99 17.89
N GLU A 791 -9.99 -13.46 19.13
CA GLU A 791 -9.30 -12.76 20.24
C GLU A 791 -7.79 -12.68 20.00
N TRP A 792 -7.18 -13.74 19.44
CA TRP A 792 -5.78 -13.71 19.01
C TRP A 792 -5.58 -12.67 17.90
N TRP A 793 -6.44 -12.67 16.88
CA TRP A 793 -6.35 -11.73 15.76
C TRP A 793 -6.45 -10.28 16.26
N LYS A 794 -7.46 -10.00 17.09
CA LYS A 794 -7.73 -8.70 17.71
C LYS A 794 -6.54 -8.18 18.51
N LYS A 795 -5.86 -9.06 19.26
CA LYS A 795 -4.74 -8.69 20.15
C LYS A 795 -3.40 -8.60 19.44
N TYR A 796 -3.09 -9.53 18.52
CA TYR A 796 -1.74 -9.73 18.00
C TYR A 796 -1.57 -9.47 16.50
N ASN A 797 -2.62 -9.48 15.67
CA ASN A 797 -2.46 -9.40 14.20
C ASN A 797 -1.70 -8.14 13.75
N TYR A 798 -2.15 -6.95 14.16
CA TYR A 798 -1.49 -5.69 13.83
C TYR A 798 -0.08 -5.59 14.43
N LEU A 799 0.16 -6.27 15.56
CA LEU A 799 1.45 -6.31 16.21
C LEU A 799 2.45 -7.23 15.50
N THR A 800 1.97 -8.34 14.92
CA THR A 800 2.74 -9.24 14.06
C THR A 800 3.27 -8.47 12.85
N GLN A 801 2.43 -7.70 12.16
CA GLN A 801 2.86 -6.83 11.06
C GLN A 801 3.99 -5.89 11.51
N ALA A 802 3.78 -5.15 12.61
CA ALA A 802 4.76 -4.20 13.12
C ALA A 802 6.08 -4.88 13.53
N ALA A 803 6.02 -6.08 14.13
CA ALA A 803 7.20 -6.83 14.55
C ALA A 803 8.01 -7.36 13.36
N MET A 804 7.34 -7.91 12.35
CA MET A 804 7.97 -8.39 11.12
C MET A 804 8.64 -7.22 10.36
N ASP A 805 7.93 -6.10 10.17
CA ASP A 805 8.47 -4.90 9.53
C ASP A 805 9.70 -4.36 10.27
N THR A 806 9.66 -4.38 11.61
CA THR A 806 10.78 -3.96 12.46
C THR A 806 11.99 -4.87 12.30
N GLY A 807 11.81 -6.17 12.50
CA GLY A 807 12.91 -7.13 12.52
C GLY A 807 13.61 -7.19 11.17
N THR A 808 12.83 -7.19 10.09
CA THR A 808 13.33 -7.08 8.72
C THR A 808 14.10 -5.78 8.51
N ALA A 809 13.57 -4.61 8.88
CA ALA A 809 14.27 -3.34 8.69
C ALA A 809 15.61 -3.27 9.45
N LEU A 810 15.66 -3.77 10.69
CA LEU A 810 16.90 -3.84 11.47
C LEU A 810 17.92 -4.78 10.82
N ALA A 811 17.48 -5.94 10.33
CA ALA A 811 18.35 -6.88 9.64
C ALA A 811 18.89 -6.29 8.33
N THR A 812 18.03 -5.64 7.52
CA THR A 812 18.45 -4.97 6.28
C THR A 812 19.53 -3.91 6.56
N ILE A 813 19.36 -3.10 7.61
CA ILE A 813 20.37 -2.09 7.99
C ILE A 813 21.70 -2.76 8.33
N VAL A 814 21.70 -3.80 9.17
CA VAL A 814 22.94 -4.49 9.58
C VAL A 814 23.61 -5.18 8.40
N ILE A 815 22.86 -5.93 7.59
CA ILE A 815 23.38 -6.61 6.39
C ILE A 815 23.95 -5.59 5.40
N PHE A 816 23.26 -4.46 5.23
CA PHE A 816 23.74 -3.40 4.34
C PHE A 816 25.09 -2.85 4.80
N PHE A 817 25.19 -2.39 6.04
CA PHE A 817 26.41 -1.74 6.54
C PHE A 817 27.56 -2.73 6.76
N ALA A 818 27.28 -3.93 7.27
CA ALA A 818 28.32 -4.91 7.56
C ALA A 818 28.85 -5.62 6.31
N LEU A 819 28.01 -5.84 5.29
CA LEU A 819 28.34 -6.72 4.16
C LEU A 819 28.21 -6.00 2.81
N SER A 820 27.01 -5.54 2.45
CA SER A 820 26.74 -4.99 1.12
C SER A 820 27.49 -3.69 0.81
N TYR A 821 27.78 -2.88 1.82
CA TYR A 821 28.54 -1.64 1.70
C TYR A 821 30.03 -1.94 1.44
N HIS A 822 30.59 -2.94 2.12
CA HIS A 822 31.96 -3.40 1.93
C HIS A 822 32.16 -4.31 0.70
N GLY A 823 31.08 -4.58 -0.05
CA GLY A 823 31.15 -5.39 -1.26
C GLY A 823 31.39 -6.88 -1.00
N VAL A 824 31.23 -7.35 0.24
CA VAL A 824 31.35 -8.76 0.60
C VAL A 824 30.16 -9.49 -0.02
N LYS A 825 30.44 -10.52 -0.83
CA LYS A 825 29.43 -11.35 -1.48
C LYS A 825 29.70 -12.81 -1.16
N LEU A 826 28.68 -13.51 -0.66
CA LEU A 826 28.72 -14.96 -0.51
C LEU A 826 28.37 -15.62 -1.85
N LYS A 827 29.35 -16.24 -2.51
CA LYS A 827 29.15 -17.00 -3.75
C LYS A 827 29.00 -18.47 -3.44
N TRP A 828 27.82 -19.03 -3.72
CA TRP A 828 27.52 -20.45 -3.65
C TRP A 828 26.21 -20.72 -4.40
N TRP A 829 25.86 -22.00 -4.55
CA TRP A 829 24.72 -22.45 -5.34
C TRP A 829 23.41 -21.68 -5.06
N GLY A 830 23.05 -21.49 -3.78
CA GLY A 830 21.81 -20.78 -3.42
C GLY A 830 21.74 -19.31 -3.87
N ASN A 831 22.87 -18.69 -4.21
CA ASN A 831 22.93 -17.32 -4.71
C ASN A 831 23.14 -17.22 -6.24
N GLU A 832 23.48 -18.33 -6.90
CA GLU A 832 23.80 -18.36 -8.33
C GLU A 832 22.74 -19.10 -9.16
N VAL A 833 22.02 -20.06 -8.55
CA VAL A 833 21.05 -20.94 -9.25
C VAL A 833 19.96 -20.16 -10.00
N GLY A 834 19.48 -19.05 -9.45
CA GLY A 834 18.48 -18.22 -10.09
C GLY A 834 19.00 -17.32 -11.21
N GLY A 835 20.33 -17.13 -11.34
CA GLY A 835 20.93 -16.13 -12.22
C GLY A 835 21.07 -16.55 -13.70
N ASP A 836 21.17 -17.84 -13.98
CA ASP A 836 21.33 -18.38 -15.35
C ASP A 836 20.03 -18.98 -15.93
N THR A 837 18.88 -18.38 -15.59
CA THR A 837 17.57 -18.78 -16.14
C THR A 837 17.12 -17.82 -17.24
N ASP A 838 16.28 -18.30 -18.15
CA ASP A 838 15.63 -17.42 -19.15
C ASP A 838 14.74 -16.37 -18.47
N ASP A 839 14.21 -16.66 -17.28
CA ASP A 839 13.48 -15.69 -16.45
C ASP A 839 14.37 -14.55 -15.95
N ALA A 840 15.56 -14.85 -15.40
CA ALA A 840 16.51 -13.82 -14.96
C ALA A 840 17.01 -12.96 -16.12
N ASN A 841 17.14 -13.56 -17.31
CA ASN A 841 17.58 -12.87 -18.52
C ASN A 841 16.42 -12.19 -19.30
N SER A 842 15.18 -12.30 -18.82
CA SER A 842 13.99 -11.70 -19.45
C SER A 842 13.85 -12.08 -20.94
N VAL A 843 14.01 -13.37 -21.27
CA VAL A 843 14.05 -13.82 -22.67
C VAL A 843 12.65 -13.78 -23.33
N PRO A 844 12.48 -13.08 -24.47
CA PRO A 844 11.20 -13.01 -25.18
C PRO A 844 10.84 -14.36 -25.86
N TRP A 845 9.56 -14.52 -26.21
CA TRP A 845 9.07 -15.72 -26.89
C TRP A 845 9.54 -15.79 -28.35
N LEU A 846 9.37 -14.69 -29.08
CA LEU A 846 9.86 -14.54 -30.43
C LEU A 846 11.18 -13.77 -30.44
N LYS A 847 12.06 -14.12 -31.37
CA LYS A 847 13.35 -13.44 -31.58
C LYS A 847 13.31 -12.69 -32.90
N VAL A 848 13.91 -11.50 -32.92
CA VAL A 848 14.09 -10.72 -34.15
C VAL A 848 15.27 -11.33 -34.92
N ALA A 849 15.07 -11.64 -36.20
CA ALA A 849 16.14 -12.12 -37.06
C ALA A 849 17.24 -11.05 -37.21
N LYS A 850 18.49 -11.46 -37.41
CA LYS A 850 19.62 -10.52 -37.57
C LYS A 850 19.36 -9.57 -38.74
N GLY A 851 19.35 -8.26 -38.48
CA GLY A 851 19.11 -7.22 -39.49
C GLY A 851 17.62 -6.98 -39.81
N ALA A 852 16.70 -7.73 -39.20
CA ALA A 852 15.26 -7.52 -39.33
C ALA A 852 14.73 -6.62 -38.20
N HIS A 853 13.45 -6.26 -38.32
CA HIS A 853 12.67 -5.52 -37.32
C HIS A 853 11.25 -6.08 -37.28
N PHE A 854 10.55 -5.87 -36.16
CA PHE A 854 9.13 -6.18 -36.03
C PHE A 854 8.30 -4.89 -36.02
N GLY A 855 7.02 -5.00 -36.40
CA GLY A 855 6.14 -3.84 -36.54
C GLY A 855 6.64 -2.87 -37.62
N LYS A 856 6.31 -1.58 -37.48
CA LYS A 856 6.60 -0.57 -38.51
C LYS A 856 8.09 -0.23 -38.58
N GLY A 857 8.64 -0.24 -39.79
CA GLY A 857 10.02 0.13 -40.11
C GLY A 857 10.19 1.60 -40.47
N PRO A 858 11.46 2.08 -40.60
CA PRO A 858 11.73 3.45 -41.02
C PRO A 858 11.01 3.82 -42.32
N GLY A 859 10.21 4.90 -42.30
CA GLY A 859 9.38 5.34 -43.43
C GLY A 859 7.95 4.82 -43.45
N GLU A 860 7.57 3.90 -42.57
CA GLU A 860 6.21 3.32 -42.48
C GLU A 860 5.33 3.96 -41.39
N PHE A 861 5.88 4.88 -40.59
CA PHE A 861 5.21 5.51 -39.43
C PHE A 861 5.40 7.03 -39.33
#